data_AF-A0A1Y3U322-F1
#
_entry.id   AF-A0A1Y3U322-F1
#
_cell.length_a   1.000
_cell.length_b   1.000
_cell.length_c   1.000
_cell.angle_alpha   90.00
_cell.angle_beta   90.00
_cell.angle_gamma   90.00
#
_symmetry.space_group_name_H-M   'P 1'
#
loop_
_entity.id
_entity.type
_entity.pdbx_description
1 polymer ?
#
loop_
_entity_poly.entity_id
_entity_poly.type
_entity_poly.pdbx_seq_one_letter_code
_entity_poly.pdbx_strand_id
1 'polypeptide(L)'
;MSIERIIGIDFGTSTSVIRVKRYENGKPVGIGTRLDTQKVFDLVPTVIQEVNGHRYYGEEAVAPKGKNAIIYRNFKLDLESDDECKRNIAKGLTEAFLSFLADAYQTDSEGGHLGESTDLERTIISYPVKWCDDTKNFMVEATRKAGFPNVEGMDEAQAAIHAVVVQNEKILLAKKYLQENIPTTILLIDMGAGTTDLVLCRYTPGKQPKNEILATWPKEGDVLFGGSEVDRLLRYYVSELFVDKSQSETLLKRIPMEQFKAWKETVVAKVLENNETVDQFYTLDDLADMLEIEMKPYSLDRLAFETCASNYLKQFPKLINGCLNAADMQGEQVDLVVLTGGHSQWYFANEIIAGKMPNISSVIFPHIAQNTSRIIRVAHPQETAALGMVFSPLAVNFKNNEQNNYEKKENDIDYLKHKNEGQLSNNTNSSTERNRLCVPKQVFCYFNDIIVLKNNGKIWCEGEFKNFSCDNEAFKLNDILQKWTNIDSLCSIRYNIFVGVKPNGDVVVAGPDENLNNQIQKLKNIKQIDKNSLISYQKKRDYVIAMTNDGRIVSSNENLNGELSNWKNITSLNSLIGVCKDGTVRSCIKSFEKKYDDQYENTLKNWNNIVQTVSGVYNVAGLRSDGTVVTMRPTGSFYVDNKPWNTENWRNVTKLACGIYHVVGLCKDGTVVASGIEHSNECHVSTWKDIVSIYASDYWTAGLRKDGTVVTTLDSLCGRSMTSEWENIIEICGGERSIIGIKATGEIEQLSFELKGLIYTKIVPESVKKYTHIWQAQDKADPEVFEDYKMATEKHKKVFKGPLSDEEMGGENGIDLDW
;
A
#
# COMPACT_ATOMS: atom_id res chain seq x y z
N MET A 1 29.36 15.79 -23.59
CA MET A 1 28.94 16.88 -22.67
C MET A 1 29.01 16.31 -21.27
N SER A 2 29.35 17.09 -20.25
CA SER A 2 29.54 16.55 -18.90
C SER A 2 28.19 16.27 -18.23
N ILE A 3 27.97 15.03 -17.83
CA ILE A 3 26.84 14.63 -16.98
C ILE A 3 27.17 15.06 -15.55
N GLU A 4 26.22 15.66 -14.86
CA GLU A 4 26.30 15.96 -13.44
C GLU A 4 25.55 14.89 -12.65
N ARG A 5 26.17 14.38 -11.58
CA ARG A 5 25.57 13.45 -10.62
C ARG A 5 25.39 14.18 -9.30
N ILE A 6 24.14 14.30 -8.87
CA ILE A 6 23.79 14.94 -7.60
C ILE A 6 23.55 13.86 -6.56
N ILE A 7 24.21 14.02 -5.41
CA ILE A 7 24.16 13.15 -4.25
C ILE A 7 23.43 13.91 -3.14
N GLY A 8 22.22 13.49 -2.79
CA GLY A 8 21.44 14.05 -1.70
C GLY A 8 21.59 13.20 -0.45
N ILE A 9 22.18 13.75 0.61
CA ILE A 9 22.39 13.07 1.89
C ILE A 9 21.43 13.65 2.92
N ASP A 10 20.42 12.88 3.28
CA ASP A 10 19.60 13.20 4.44
C ASP A 10 20.22 12.59 5.69
N PHE A 11 20.89 13.41 6.50
CA PHE A 11 21.49 12.98 7.76
C PHE A 11 20.45 13.10 8.88
N GLY A 12 19.52 12.16 8.98
CA GLY A 12 18.43 12.22 9.95
C GLY A 12 18.82 11.78 11.36
N THR A 13 18.02 12.18 12.36
CA THR A 13 18.27 11.88 13.79
C THR A 13 18.26 10.38 14.10
N SER A 14 17.33 9.64 13.47
CA SER A 14 17.16 8.20 13.70
C SER A 14 17.57 7.35 12.49
N THR A 15 17.47 7.91 11.29
CA THR A 15 17.73 7.23 10.03
C THR A 15 18.37 8.21 9.07
N SER A 16 19.38 7.78 8.33
CA SER A 16 20.02 8.53 7.27
C SER A 16 19.76 7.88 5.91
N VAL A 17 19.70 8.68 4.85
CA VAL A 17 19.36 8.26 3.48
C VAL A 17 20.29 8.94 2.49
N ILE A 18 20.76 8.21 1.47
CA ILE A 18 21.44 8.78 0.32
C ILE A 18 20.67 8.47 -0.95
N ARG A 19 20.31 9.52 -1.68
CA ARG A 19 19.73 9.42 -3.03
C ARG A 19 20.69 10.02 -4.04
N VAL A 20 20.67 9.45 -5.25
CA VAL A 20 21.54 9.87 -6.36
C VAL A 20 20.69 10.08 -7.61
N LYS A 21 20.96 11.16 -8.35
CA LYS A 21 20.33 11.41 -9.65
C LYS A 21 21.28 12.10 -10.62
N ARG A 22 21.16 11.75 -11.90
CA ARG A 22 22.04 12.23 -12.98
C ARG A 22 21.31 13.21 -13.90
N TYR A 23 22.05 14.20 -14.38
CA TYR A 23 21.56 15.28 -15.22
C TYR A 23 22.53 15.59 -16.36
N GLU A 24 22.01 15.81 -17.56
CA GLU A 24 22.74 16.39 -18.68
C GLU A 24 22.09 17.73 -19.06
N ASN A 25 22.83 18.83 -18.94
CA ASN A 25 22.34 20.19 -19.21
C ASN A 25 21.05 20.53 -18.43
N GLY A 26 20.98 20.15 -17.15
CA GLY A 26 19.81 20.35 -16.28
C GLY A 26 18.60 19.47 -16.58
N LYS A 27 18.71 18.54 -17.54
CA LYS A 27 17.67 17.53 -17.83
C LYS A 27 18.06 16.18 -17.25
N PRO A 28 17.13 15.45 -16.64
CA PRO A 28 17.46 14.17 -16.03
C PRO A 28 17.77 13.11 -17.10
N VAL A 29 18.70 12.20 -16.80
CA VAL A 29 19.15 11.10 -17.71
C VAL A 29 19.03 9.73 -17.03
N GLY A 30 18.68 8.69 -17.80
CA GLY A 30 18.43 7.31 -17.31
C GLY A 30 17.08 6.72 -17.77
N ILE A 31 16.74 5.49 -17.40
CA ILE A 31 15.42 4.87 -17.67
C ILE A 31 14.35 5.56 -16.79
N GLY A 32 13.12 5.80 -17.30
CA GLY A 32 11.97 6.42 -16.58
C GLY A 32 12.12 7.91 -16.19
N THR A 33 13.34 8.43 -16.30
CA THR A 33 13.79 9.82 -16.48
C THR A 33 13.44 10.86 -15.42
N ARG A 34 12.19 11.33 -15.24
CA ARG A 34 11.97 12.59 -14.50
C ARG A 34 12.21 12.47 -12.99
N LEU A 35 11.52 11.54 -12.33
CA LEU A 35 11.53 11.41 -10.87
C LEU A 35 12.40 10.26 -10.37
N ASP A 36 12.86 9.38 -11.25
CA ASP A 36 13.64 8.20 -10.86
C ASP A 36 14.96 8.59 -10.21
N THR A 37 15.30 7.90 -9.13
CA THR A 37 16.54 8.08 -8.37
C THR A 37 17.16 6.73 -8.06
N GLN A 38 18.45 6.73 -7.83
CA GLN A 38 19.17 5.57 -7.30
C GLN A 38 19.38 5.76 -5.80
N LYS A 39 19.43 4.65 -5.07
CA LYS A 39 19.74 4.59 -3.65
C LYS A 39 21.08 3.88 -3.47
N VAL A 40 21.87 4.32 -2.49
CA VAL A 40 23.12 3.63 -2.07
C VAL A 40 22.78 2.46 -1.13
N PHE A 41 21.77 2.67 -0.29
CA PHE A 41 21.23 1.68 0.63
C PHE A 41 19.75 2.00 0.84
N ASP A 42 18.99 1.09 1.45
CA ASP A 42 17.58 1.33 1.78
C ASP A 42 17.45 2.48 2.79
N LEU A 43 17.45 2.15 4.09
CA LEU A 43 17.39 3.10 5.19
C LEU A 43 18.47 2.68 6.18
N VAL A 44 19.32 3.60 6.60
CA VAL A 44 20.42 3.29 7.52
C VAL A 44 20.13 3.93 8.87
N PRO A 45 20.03 3.16 9.97
CA PRO A 45 19.90 3.74 11.31
C PRO A 45 21.08 4.65 11.67
N THR A 46 20.82 5.86 12.15
CA THR A 46 21.85 6.81 12.60
C THR A 46 22.38 6.42 13.98
N VAL A 47 23.10 5.30 14.04
CA VAL A 47 23.55 4.64 15.27
C VAL A 47 25.01 4.25 15.14
N ILE A 48 25.79 4.53 16.19
CA ILE A 48 27.17 4.05 16.34
C ILE A 48 27.24 3.18 17.58
N GLN A 49 27.90 2.03 17.48
CA GLN A 49 28.23 1.23 18.63
C GLN A 49 29.74 1.07 18.73
N GLU A 50 30.31 1.30 19.91
CA GLU A 50 31.72 1.06 20.20
C GLU A 50 31.89 -0.15 21.14
N VAL A 51 32.75 -1.08 20.75
CA VAL A 51 33.10 -2.27 21.53
C VAL A 51 34.61 -2.48 21.46
N ASN A 52 35.30 -2.44 22.60
CA ASN A 52 36.75 -2.68 22.68
C ASN A 52 37.55 -1.86 21.64
N GLY A 53 37.22 -0.59 21.48
CA GLY A 53 37.87 0.32 20.53
C GLY A 53 37.49 0.15 19.06
N HIS A 54 36.57 -0.77 18.73
CA HIS A 54 36.04 -0.95 17.38
C HIS A 54 34.64 -0.34 17.26
N ARG A 55 34.38 0.36 16.14
CA ARG A 55 33.08 0.97 15.86
C ARG A 55 32.29 0.16 14.84
N TYR A 56 30.99 0.03 15.11
CA TYR A 56 29.98 -0.48 14.21
C TYR A 56 29.00 0.65 13.90
N TYR A 57 28.38 0.61 12.73
CA TYR A 57 27.50 1.66 12.21
C TYR A 57 26.21 1.06 11.66
N GLY A 58 25.16 1.87 11.56
CA GLY A 58 23.92 1.46 10.89
C GLY A 58 23.23 0.28 11.58
N GLU A 59 22.70 -0.63 10.76
CA GLU A 59 22.02 -1.84 11.22
C GLU A 59 22.89 -2.70 12.14
N GLU A 60 24.20 -2.76 11.88
CA GLU A 60 25.12 -3.53 12.71
C GLU A 60 25.28 -2.97 14.13
N ALA A 61 25.01 -1.69 14.32
CA ALA A 61 25.12 -1.02 15.61
C ALA A 61 23.82 -1.03 16.43
N VAL A 62 22.72 -1.57 15.87
CA VAL A 62 21.41 -1.54 16.54
C VAL A 62 21.38 -2.50 17.72
N ALA A 63 21.91 -3.71 17.55
CA ALA A 63 21.91 -4.76 18.56
C ALA A 63 23.24 -4.80 19.34
N PRO A 64 23.22 -4.79 20.69
CA PRO A 64 24.44 -4.78 21.49
C PRO A 64 25.33 -6.00 21.23
N LYS A 65 26.44 -5.82 20.52
CA LYS A 65 27.49 -6.84 20.28
C LYS A 65 28.34 -7.27 21.50
N GLY A 66 27.97 -6.93 22.74
CA GLY A 66 28.69 -7.38 23.94
C GLY A 66 28.33 -6.61 25.22
N LYS A 67 28.79 -7.10 26.39
CA LYS A 67 28.46 -6.51 27.70
C LYS A 67 29.03 -5.10 27.92
N ASN A 68 30.14 -4.75 27.24
CA ASN A 68 30.80 -3.45 27.34
C ASN A 68 30.48 -2.53 26.14
N ALA A 69 29.42 -2.83 25.38
CA ALA A 69 29.04 -2.03 24.25
C ALA A 69 28.51 -0.66 24.68
N ILE A 70 29.08 0.41 24.11
CA ILE A 70 28.53 1.77 24.23
C ILE A 70 27.80 2.07 22.93
N ILE A 71 26.51 2.36 23.02
CA ILE A 71 25.66 2.67 21.85
C ILE A 71 25.32 4.16 21.88
N TYR A 72 25.69 4.87 20.83
CA TYR A 72 25.36 6.26 20.61
C TYR A 72 24.19 6.38 19.63
N ARG A 73 23.14 7.08 20.06
CA ARG A 73 21.92 7.38 19.29
C ARG A 73 21.56 8.83 19.48
N ASN A 74 20.80 9.40 18.55
CA ASN A 74 20.29 10.78 18.61
C ASN A 74 21.38 11.85 18.79
N PHE A 75 22.65 11.53 18.54
CA PHE A 75 23.78 12.45 18.72
C PHE A 75 23.69 13.67 17.78
N LYS A 76 22.90 13.58 16.70
CA LYS A 76 22.51 14.75 15.87
C LYS A 76 21.86 15.87 16.70
N LEU A 77 21.03 15.52 17.69
CA LEU A 77 20.35 16.50 18.55
C LEU A 77 21.34 17.24 19.46
N ASP A 78 22.42 16.58 19.84
CA ASP A 78 23.43 17.15 20.74
C ASP A 78 24.38 18.15 20.04
N LEU A 79 24.30 18.32 18.71
CA LEU A 79 25.10 19.30 17.97
C LEU A 79 24.81 20.75 18.37
N GLU A 80 23.57 21.03 18.79
CA GLU A 80 23.10 22.33 19.32
C GLU A 80 22.87 22.28 20.83
N SER A 81 23.44 21.29 21.54
CA SER A 81 23.32 21.23 23.00
C SER A 81 23.97 22.45 23.65
N ASP A 82 23.44 22.98 24.75
CA ASP A 82 24.13 24.03 25.52
C ASP A 82 25.44 23.53 26.18
N ASP A 83 25.58 22.22 26.35
CA ASP A 83 26.77 21.57 26.90
C ASP A 83 27.87 21.39 25.84
N GLU A 84 28.98 22.10 25.99
CA GLU A 84 30.12 22.06 25.07
C GLU A 84 30.73 20.65 24.92
N CYS A 85 30.76 19.86 25.99
CA CYS A 85 31.29 18.51 25.96
C CYS A 85 30.39 17.61 25.09
N LYS A 86 29.07 17.69 25.29
CA LYS A 86 28.11 16.96 24.44
C LYS A 86 28.20 17.38 22.98
N ARG A 87 28.29 18.68 22.69
CA ARG A 87 28.49 19.19 21.33
C ARG A 87 29.75 18.61 20.69
N ASN A 88 30.87 18.57 21.41
CA ASN A 88 32.13 18.06 20.88
C ASN A 88 32.09 16.54 20.63
N ILE A 89 31.46 15.76 21.51
CA ILE A 89 31.21 14.33 21.31
C ILE A 89 30.32 14.13 20.08
N ALA A 90 29.22 14.87 19.98
CA ALA A 90 28.29 14.83 18.85
C ALA A 90 28.98 15.12 17.53
N LYS A 91 29.84 16.15 17.47
CA LYS A 91 30.64 16.47 16.28
C LYS A 91 31.52 15.30 15.85
N GLY A 92 32.25 14.69 16.79
CA GLY A 92 33.11 13.54 16.50
C GLY A 92 32.34 12.30 16.04
N LEU A 93 31.15 12.04 16.60
CA LEU A 93 30.27 10.96 16.16
C LEU A 93 29.70 11.22 14.76
N THR A 94 29.30 12.47 14.48
CA THR A 94 28.80 12.89 13.17
C THR A 94 29.87 12.74 12.09
N GLU A 95 31.11 13.19 12.32
CA GLU A 95 32.21 12.99 11.37
C GLU A 95 32.47 11.50 11.08
N ALA A 96 32.46 10.66 12.13
CA ALA A 96 32.66 9.22 11.98
C ALA A 96 31.52 8.56 11.18
N PHE A 97 30.28 8.95 11.43
CA PHE A 97 29.12 8.43 10.70
C PHE A 97 29.12 8.87 9.24
N LEU A 98 29.43 10.14 8.96
CA LEU A 98 29.54 10.65 7.59
C LEU A 98 30.66 9.96 6.81
N SER A 99 31.77 9.59 7.48
CA SER A 99 32.84 8.79 6.85
C SER A 99 32.33 7.40 6.45
N PHE A 100 31.58 6.74 7.33
CA PHE A 100 30.91 5.47 7.00
C PHE A 100 29.95 5.60 5.81
N LEU A 101 29.18 6.69 5.74
CA LEU A 101 28.30 6.98 4.60
C LEU A 101 29.07 7.21 3.29
N ALA A 102 30.22 7.89 3.37
CA ALA A 102 31.08 8.13 2.22
C ALA A 102 31.70 6.83 1.69
N ASP A 103 32.17 5.94 2.57
CA ASP A 103 32.71 4.63 2.19
C ASP A 103 31.66 3.78 1.45
N ALA A 104 30.42 3.78 1.95
CA ALA A 104 29.31 3.08 1.30
C ALA A 104 29.00 3.65 -0.09
N TYR A 105 28.96 4.99 -0.21
CA TYR A 105 28.75 5.67 -1.47
C TYR A 105 29.86 5.36 -2.50
N GLN A 106 31.13 5.44 -2.09
CA GLN A 106 32.27 5.17 -2.96
C GLN A 106 32.26 3.74 -3.48
N THR A 107 31.97 2.77 -2.60
CA THR A 107 31.87 1.35 -2.96
C THR A 107 30.83 1.11 -4.07
N ASP A 108 29.64 1.69 -3.94
CA ASP A 108 28.57 1.55 -4.95
C ASP A 108 28.86 2.32 -6.24
N SER A 109 29.52 3.48 -6.13
CA SER A 109 29.92 4.31 -7.26
C SER A 109 30.96 3.61 -8.14
N GLU A 110 31.99 2.99 -7.54
CA GLU A 110 33.04 2.24 -8.23
C GLU A 110 32.49 1.03 -8.99
N GLY A 111 31.38 0.43 -8.53
CA GLY A 111 30.66 -0.63 -9.23
C GLY A 111 29.92 -0.17 -10.50
N GLY A 112 29.92 1.14 -10.82
CA GLY A 112 29.20 1.72 -11.95
C GLY A 112 27.69 1.79 -11.77
N HIS A 113 27.18 1.40 -10.60
CA HIS A 113 25.74 1.35 -10.31
C HIS A 113 25.11 2.75 -10.21
N LEU A 114 25.89 3.73 -9.76
CA LEU A 114 25.44 5.11 -9.51
C LEU A 114 25.70 6.07 -10.68
N GLY A 115 26.27 5.57 -11.78
CA GLY A 115 26.64 6.30 -12.99
C GLY A 115 28.07 6.02 -13.44
N GLU A 116 28.59 6.86 -14.35
CA GLU A 116 29.95 6.71 -14.91
C GLU A 116 30.99 7.44 -14.06
N SER A 117 32.22 6.94 -14.00
CA SER A 117 33.35 7.58 -13.29
C SER A 117 33.77 8.95 -13.84
N THR A 118 33.23 9.33 -14.99
CA THR A 118 33.45 10.64 -15.64
C THR A 118 32.38 11.68 -15.32
N ASP A 119 31.33 11.30 -14.57
CA ASP A 119 30.31 12.24 -14.12
C ASP A 119 30.93 13.30 -13.20
N LEU A 120 30.49 14.55 -13.33
CA LEU A 120 30.81 15.60 -12.36
C LEU A 120 29.91 15.43 -11.14
N GLU A 121 30.50 15.21 -9.97
CA GLU A 121 29.74 14.92 -8.75
C GLU A 121 29.49 16.20 -7.93
N ARG A 122 28.27 16.35 -7.43
CA ARG A 122 27.84 17.45 -6.53
C ARG A 122 27.08 16.86 -5.35
N THR A 123 27.46 17.23 -4.13
CA THR A 123 26.83 16.69 -2.91
C THR A 123 26.04 17.76 -2.18
N ILE A 124 24.82 17.43 -1.77
CA ILE A 124 23.97 18.29 -0.94
C ILE A 124 23.66 17.54 0.35
N ILE A 125 24.02 18.13 1.50
CA ILE A 125 23.73 17.61 2.84
C ILE A 125 22.57 18.39 3.48
N SER A 126 21.61 17.68 4.07
CA SER A 126 20.48 18.29 4.77
C SER A 126 20.84 18.75 6.19
N TYR A 127 20.14 19.78 6.66
CA TYR A 127 20.09 20.15 8.09
C TYR A 127 18.78 20.86 8.46
N PRO A 128 18.40 20.87 9.75
CA PRO A 128 17.23 21.61 10.21
C PRO A 128 17.35 23.12 9.98
N VAL A 129 16.23 23.74 9.58
CA VAL A 129 16.13 25.20 9.34
C VAL A 129 16.56 26.01 10.57
N LYS A 130 16.21 25.52 11.78
CA LYS A 130 16.37 26.21 13.07
C LYS A 130 17.79 26.21 13.63
N TRP A 131 18.72 25.44 13.06
CA TRP A 131 20.11 25.40 13.52
C TRP A 131 20.85 26.71 13.23
N CYS A 132 21.87 27.01 14.04
CA CYS A 132 22.71 28.18 13.81
C CYS A 132 23.67 27.95 12.63
N ASP A 133 24.17 29.04 12.05
CA ASP A 133 25.05 28.97 10.88
C ASP A 133 26.34 28.18 11.16
N ASP A 134 26.87 28.22 12.39
CA ASP A 134 28.07 27.46 12.77
C ASP A 134 27.85 25.95 12.66
N THR A 135 26.69 25.45 13.09
CA THR A 135 26.35 24.03 12.99
C THR A 135 26.07 23.62 11.54
N LYS A 136 25.39 24.48 10.77
CA LYS A 136 25.17 24.27 9.32
C LYS A 136 26.50 24.18 8.57
N ASN A 137 27.42 25.11 8.84
CA ASN A 137 28.77 25.12 8.27
C ASN A 137 29.57 23.88 8.70
N PHE A 138 29.45 23.46 9.95
CA PHE A 138 30.05 22.21 10.43
C PHE A 138 29.57 21.00 9.63
N MET A 139 28.26 20.86 9.35
CA MET A 139 27.74 19.72 8.58
C MET A 139 28.33 19.66 7.17
N VAL A 140 28.43 20.81 6.50
CA VAL A 140 29.03 20.91 5.16
C VAL A 140 30.51 20.52 5.20
N GLU A 141 31.27 21.04 6.17
CA GLU A 141 32.70 20.74 6.30
C GLU A 141 32.96 19.29 6.72
N ALA A 142 32.19 18.75 7.65
CA ALA A 142 32.29 17.35 8.07
C ALA A 142 31.99 16.39 6.92
N THR A 143 31.00 16.70 6.09
CA THR A 143 30.65 15.92 4.89
C THR A 143 31.75 15.99 3.84
N ARG A 144 32.36 17.17 3.64
CA ARG A 144 33.52 17.34 2.75
C ARG A 144 34.73 16.53 3.25
N LYS A 145 35.02 16.63 4.55
CA LYS A 145 36.11 15.89 5.20
C LYS A 145 35.91 14.37 5.15
N ALA A 146 34.67 13.90 5.16
CA ALA A 146 34.33 12.49 4.99
C ALA A 146 34.65 11.94 3.58
N GLY A 147 34.89 12.80 2.59
CA GLY A 147 35.28 12.39 1.24
C GLY A 147 34.22 12.60 0.17
N PHE A 148 33.10 13.26 0.47
CA PHE A 148 32.11 13.62 -0.55
C PHE A 148 32.58 14.83 -1.40
N PRO A 149 32.35 14.80 -2.73
CA PRO A 149 32.79 15.87 -3.64
C PRO A 149 31.83 17.06 -3.65
N ASN A 150 32.38 18.27 -3.86
CA ASN A 150 31.63 19.51 -4.13
C ASN A 150 30.41 19.72 -3.21
N VAL A 151 30.65 19.66 -1.90
CA VAL A 151 29.59 19.68 -0.88
C VAL A 151 29.01 21.08 -0.66
N GLU A 152 27.69 21.15 -0.65
CA GLU A 152 26.84 22.29 -0.30
C GLU A 152 25.73 21.85 0.67
N GLY A 153 25.08 22.83 1.32
CA GLY A 153 24.04 22.60 2.32
C GLY A 153 22.66 22.97 1.83
N MET A 154 21.63 22.27 2.30
CA MET A 154 20.22 22.62 2.05
C MET A 154 19.37 22.40 3.30
N ASP A 155 18.46 23.33 3.60
CA ASP A 155 17.50 23.14 4.69
C ASP A 155 16.55 21.96 4.40
N GLU A 156 16.32 21.10 5.38
CA GLU A 156 15.44 19.92 5.29
C GLU A 156 14.02 20.28 4.80
N ALA A 157 13.47 21.39 5.30
CA ALA A 157 12.14 21.83 4.92
C ALA A 157 12.08 22.28 3.46
N GLN A 158 13.11 22.98 2.97
CA GLN A 158 13.20 23.38 1.57
C GLN A 158 13.28 22.15 0.67
N ALA A 159 14.13 21.19 1.01
CA ALA A 159 14.23 19.94 0.29
C ALA A 159 12.89 19.21 0.27
N ALA A 160 12.23 19.07 1.43
CA ALA A 160 10.97 18.35 1.54
C ALA A 160 9.84 18.99 0.72
N ILE A 161 9.69 20.32 0.78
CA ILE A 161 8.68 21.04 -0.03
C ILE A 161 8.97 20.85 -1.52
N HIS A 162 10.23 20.97 -1.93
CA HIS A 162 10.61 20.80 -3.33
C HIS A 162 10.31 19.39 -3.84
N ALA A 163 10.65 18.37 -3.05
CA ALA A 163 10.32 16.97 -3.37
C ALA A 163 8.82 16.79 -3.58
N VAL A 164 8.01 17.24 -2.62
CA VAL A 164 6.56 17.09 -2.64
C VAL A 164 5.94 17.80 -3.83
N VAL A 165 6.37 19.03 -4.10
CA VAL A 165 5.85 19.83 -5.21
C VAL A 165 6.18 19.18 -6.56
N VAL A 166 7.41 18.70 -6.74
CA VAL A 166 7.84 18.07 -8.00
C VAL A 166 7.16 16.70 -8.20
N GLN A 167 7.06 15.88 -7.15
CA GLN A 167 6.41 14.57 -7.22
C GLN A 167 4.88 14.65 -7.39
N ASN A 168 4.25 15.73 -6.91
CA ASN A 168 2.80 15.91 -6.98
C ASN A 168 2.39 16.95 -8.05
N GLU A 169 3.29 17.38 -8.92
CA GLU A 169 3.07 18.52 -9.83
C GLU A 169 1.79 18.37 -10.66
N LYS A 170 1.54 17.18 -11.22
CA LYS A 170 0.35 16.88 -12.03
C LYS A 170 -0.95 17.19 -11.27
N ILE A 171 -1.04 16.75 -10.01
CA ILE A 171 -2.23 16.91 -9.16
C ILE A 171 -2.37 18.34 -8.66
N LEU A 172 -1.26 18.94 -8.18
CA LEU A 172 -1.25 20.30 -7.64
C LEU A 172 -1.67 21.33 -8.69
N LEU A 173 -1.22 21.15 -9.93
CA LEU A 173 -1.59 21.99 -11.06
C LEU A 173 -3.05 21.75 -11.51
N ALA A 174 -3.47 20.49 -11.66
CA ALA A 174 -4.83 20.15 -12.08
C ALA A 174 -5.89 20.69 -11.12
N LYS A 175 -5.60 20.67 -9.80
CA LYS A 175 -6.49 21.21 -8.76
C LYS A 175 -6.30 22.70 -8.49
N LYS A 176 -5.38 23.36 -9.20
CA LYS A 176 -5.01 24.78 -9.01
C LYS A 176 -4.56 25.10 -7.58
N TYR A 177 -3.99 24.12 -6.88
CA TYR A 177 -3.38 24.33 -5.57
C TYR A 177 -2.01 25.00 -5.68
N LEU A 178 -1.38 24.84 -6.84
CA LEU A 178 -0.15 25.52 -7.21
C LEU A 178 -0.35 26.20 -8.56
N GLN A 179 0.10 27.44 -8.70
CA GLN A 179 -0.03 28.24 -9.92
C GLN A 179 1.26 29.03 -10.16
N GLU A 180 1.65 29.20 -11.43
CA GLU A 180 2.93 29.79 -11.78
C GLU A 180 3.07 31.21 -11.21
N ASN A 181 4.18 31.47 -10.51
CA ASN A 181 4.48 32.74 -9.86
C ASN A 181 3.44 33.22 -8.82
N ILE A 182 2.48 32.37 -8.42
CA ILE A 182 1.53 32.69 -7.34
C ILE A 182 2.02 32.03 -6.05
N PRO A 183 2.26 32.80 -4.97
CA PRO A 183 2.65 32.24 -3.70
C PRO A 183 1.57 31.32 -3.13
N THR A 184 1.98 30.19 -2.57
CA THR A 184 1.13 29.22 -1.87
C THR A 184 1.65 29.04 -0.45
N THR A 185 0.78 29.19 0.54
CA THR A 185 1.13 29.01 1.96
C THR A 185 1.07 27.52 2.30
N ILE A 186 2.21 26.95 2.66
CA ILE A 186 2.36 25.53 2.96
C ILE A 186 2.78 25.37 4.42
N LEU A 187 2.04 24.55 5.18
CA LEU A 187 2.49 24.05 6.46
C LEU A 187 3.10 22.66 6.27
N LEU A 188 4.42 22.56 6.37
CA LEU A 188 5.13 21.30 6.46
C LEU A 188 5.16 20.85 7.93
N ILE A 189 4.82 19.59 8.17
CA ILE A 189 4.88 18.96 9.48
C ILE A 189 5.72 17.69 9.33
N ASP A 190 6.93 17.71 9.86
CA ASP A 190 7.81 16.55 9.93
C ASP A 190 7.68 15.88 11.30
N MET A 191 7.14 14.66 11.32
CA MET A 191 6.85 13.91 12.53
C MET A 191 7.80 12.71 12.63
N GLY A 192 8.88 12.90 13.38
CA GLY A 192 9.89 11.89 13.64
C GLY A 192 9.55 10.97 14.83
N ALA A 193 10.52 10.12 15.19
CA ALA A 193 10.40 9.25 16.34
C ALA A 193 10.40 10.01 17.68
N GLY A 194 11.04 11.18 17.78
CA GLY A 194 11.11 11.94 19.04
C GLY A 194 11.02 13.45 18.89
N THR A 195 10.91 13.96 17.66
CA THR A 195 10.71 15.38 17.37
C THR A 195 9.56 15.51 16.38
N THR A 196 8.74 16.55 16.54
CA THR A 196 7.82 16.99 15.51
C THR A 196 8.14 18.45 15.21
N ASP A 197 8.59 18.69 13.99
CA ASP A 197 9.07 19.98 13.52
C ASP A 197 8.11 20.53 12.46
N LEU A 198 7.59 21.72 12.70
CA LEU A 198 6.67 22.41 11.83
C LEU A 198 7.40 23.56 11.16
N VAL A 199 7.18 23.70 9.86
CA VAL A 199 7.66 24.82 9.06
C VAL A 199 6.48 25.38 8.28
N LEU A 200 6.11 26.62 8.60
CA LEU A 200 5.14 27.37 7.83
C LEU A 200 5.91 28.24 6.85
N CYS A 201 5.62 28.13 5.56
CA CYS A 201 6.32 28.86 4.53
C CYS A 201 5.39 29.32 3.41
N ARG A 202 5.89 30.26 2.61
CA ARG A 202 5.28 30.68 1.35
C ARG A 202 6.16 30.20 0.20
N TYR A 203 5.64 29.24 -0.54
CA TYR A 203 6.30 28.69 -1.71
C TYR A 203 5.77 29.35 -2.97
N THR A 204 6.66 29.97 -3.75
CA THR A 204 6.33 30.57 -5.05
C THR A 204 7.00 29.74 -6.15
N PRO A 205 6.23 29.00 -6.95
CA PRO A 205 6.78 28.20 -8.03
C PRO A 205 7.14 29.07 -9.24
N GLY A 206 8.08 28.61 -10.05
CA GLY A 206 8.49 29.27 -11.30
C GLY A 206 9.81 28.71 -11.79
N LYS A 207 10.44 29.40 -12.75
CA LYS A 207 11.79 29.02 -13.23
C LYS A 207 12.85 29.04 -12.12
N GLN A 208 12.67 29.91 -11.14
CA GLN A 208 13.47 29.98 -9.93
C GLN A 208 12.49 29.94 -8.73
N PRO A 209 12.18 28.74 -8.21
CA PRO A 209 11.26 28.62 -7.09
C PRO A 209 11.81 29.34 -5.86
N LYS A 210 10.94 30.00 -5.11
CA LYS A 210 11.28 30.68 -3.87
C LYS A 210 10.55 30.05 -2.70
N ASN A 211 11.26 29.87 -1.59
CA ASN A 211 10.69 29.39 -0.35
C ASN A 211 10.97 30.44 0.76
N GLU A 212 9.93 31.13 1.21
CA GLU A 212 10.00 32.11 2.29
C GLU A 212 9.50 31.44 3.58
N ILE A 213 10.39 31.24 4.55
CA ILE A 213 10.02 30.68 5.85
C ILE A 213 9.31 31.77 6.66
N LEU A 214 8.05 31.51 7.05
CA LEU A 214 7.24 32.41 7.87
C LEU A 214 7.41 32.10 9.35
N ALA A 215 7.43 30.82 9.72
CA ALA A 215 7.71 30.37 11.07
C ALA A 215 8.29 28.94 11.08
N THR A 216 9.09 28.67 12.10
CA THR A 216 9.47 27.32 12.51
C THR A 216 9.01 27.08 13.93
N TRP A 217 8.56 25.86 14.23
CA TRP A 217 7.99 25.52 15.53
C TRP A 217 8.19 24.03 15.86
N PRO A 218 8.41 23.66 17.14
CA PRO A 218 8.60 24.51 18.30
C PRO A 218 9.99 25.19 18.31
N LYS A 219 10.09 26.37 18.93
CA LYS A 219 11.38 27.06 19.11
C LYS A 219 12.24 26.44 20.23
N GLU A 220 11.60 25.93 21.29
CA GLU A 220 12.24 25.25 22.43
C GLU A 220 11.38 24.05 22.92
N GLY A 221 12.03 23.06 23.55
CA GLY A 221 11.62 21.65 23.61
C GLY A 221 10.63 21.22 24.69
N ASP A 222 9.39 21.74 24.69
CA ASP A 222 8.38 21.33 25.68
C ASP A 222 7.20 20.51 25.13
N VAL A 223 7.07 20.35 23.81
CA VAL A 223 5.96 19.58 23.23
C VAL A 223 6.45 18.28 22.60
N LEU A 224 6.44 17.22 23.40
CA LEU A 224 6.74 15.86 22.97
C LEU A 224 5.55 15.31 22.19
N PHE A 225 5.71 15.22 20.87
CA PHE A 225 4.79 14.54 19.98
C PHE A 225 5.61 13.75 18.96
N GLY A 226 5.64 12.43 19.08
CA GLY A 226 6.51 11.60 18.27
C GLY A 226 6.24 10.11 18.46
N GLY A 227 6.85 9.30 17.59
CA GLY A 227 6.67 7.85 17.62
C GLY A 227 7.08 7.19 18.94
N SER A 228 8.05 7.73 19.66
CA SER A 228 8.59 7.20 20.93
C SER A 228 7.63 7.40 22.08
N GLU A 229 6.86 8.47 22.08
CA GLU A 229 5.79 8.70 23.05
C GLU A 229 4.70 7.64 22.87
N VAL A 230 4.38 7.26 21.63
CA VAL A 230 3.45 6.16 21.36
C VAL A 230 4.02 4.82 21.83
N ASP A 231 5.32 4.56 21.65
CA ASP A 231 5.97 3.34 22.19
C ASP A 231 5.77 3.24 23.72
N ARG A 232 5.96 4.35 24.43
CA ARG A 232 5.74 4.42 25.88
C ARG A 232 4.27 4.29 26.26
N LEU A 233 3.35 4.90 25.50
CA LEU A 233 1.90 4.77 25.72
C LEU A 233 1.43 3.32 25.55
N LEU A 234 1.94 2.62 24.54
CA LEU A 234 1.64 1.21 24.32
C LEU A 234 2.20 0.33 25.44
N ARG A 235 3.41 0.63 25.93
CA ARG A 235 3.95 -0.02 27.13
C ARG A 235 3.10 0.23 28.38
N TYR A 236 2.64 1.46 28.56
CA TYR A 236 1.73 1.82 29.65
C TYR A 236 0.41 1.06 29.53
N TYR A 237 -0.20 1.04 28.35
CA TYR A 237 -1.41 0.27 28.08
C TYR A 237 -1.23 -1.21 28.46
N VAL A 238 -0.13 -1.83 28.03
CA VAL A 238 0.17 -3.23 28.39
C VAL A 238 0.31 -3.41 29.90
N SER A 239 0.92 -2.46 30.61
CA SER A 239 1.03 -2.51 32.08
C SER A 239 -0.33 -2.48 32.80
N GLU A 240 -1.36 -1.95 32.13
CA GLU A 240 -2.74 -1.89 32.63
C GLU A 240 -3.53 -3.20 32.44
N LEU A 241 -3.01 -4.14 31.66
CA LEU A 241 -3.64 -5.43 31.41
C LEU A 241 -3.46 -6.44 32.56
N PHE A 242 -2.43 -6.27 33.38
CA PHE A 242 -2.11 -7.18 34.47
C PHE A 242 -3.07 -7.01 35.64
N VAL A 243 -3.50 -8.14 36.21
CA VAL A 243 -4.32 -8.16 37.43
C VAL A 243 -3.48 -7.75 38.64
N ASP A 244 -2.25 -8.27 38.74
CA ASP A 244 -1.25 -7.89 39.74
C ASP A 244 -0.20 -6.95 39.13
N LYS A 245 -0.13 -5.72 39.63
CA LYS A 245 0.82 -4.69 39.17
C LYS A 245 2.28 -5.04 39.48
N SER A 246 2.56 -5.86 40.49
CA SER A 246 3.94 -6.27 40.80
C SER A 246 4.52 -7.22 39.73
N GLN A 247 3.65 -7.99 39.06
CA GLN A 247 4.02 -8.88 37.97
C GLN A 247 4.26 -8.11 36.67
N SER A 248 3.53 -7.01 36.44
CA SER A 248 3.70 -6.18 35.24
C SER A 248 5.11 -5.59 35.15
N GLU A 249 5.64 -5.03 36.24
CA GLU A 249 7.02 -4.51 36.25
C GLU A 249 8.06 -5.59 35.99
N THR A 250 7.84 -6.77 36.56
CA THR A 250 8.75 -7.92 36.45
C THR A 250 8.82 -8.44 35.01
N LEU A 251 7.68 -8.52 34.31
CA LEU A 251 7.62 -8.93 32.91
C LEU A 251 8.10 -7.82 31.98
N LEU A 252 7.64 -6.57 32.17
CA LEU A 252 8.01 -5.44 31.32
C LEU A 252 9.50 -5.10 31.37
N LYS A 253 10.22 -5.41 32.47
CA LYS A 253 11.69 -5.32 32.53
C LYS A 253 12.39 -6.27 31.57
N ARG A 254 11.74 -7.37 31.17
CA ARG A 254 12.26 -8.36 30.21
C ARG A 254 11.89 -8.04 28.76
N ILE A 255 10.98 -7.10 28.52
CA ILE A 255 10.61 -6.65 27.17
C ILE A 255 11.31 -5.32 26.86
N PRO A 256 12.31 -5.32 25.94
CA PRO A 256 12.96 -4.10 25.48
C PRO A 256 11.97 -3.15 24.79
N MET A 257 12.23 -1.84 24.85
CA MET A 257 11.38 -0.85 24.16
C MET A 257 11.31 -1.08 22.64
N GLU A 258 12.36 -1.63 22.04
CA GLU A 258 12.39 -1.98 20.61
C GLU A 258 11.28 -2.97 20.21
N GLN A 259 10.84 -3.85 21.12
CA GLN A 259 9.72 -4.75 20.84
C GLN A 259 8.38 -4.00 20.80
N PHE A 260 8.21 -2.98 21.64
CA PHE A 260 7.03 -2.09 21.56
C PHE A 260 7.04 -1.27 20.28
N LYS A 261 8.21 -0.77 19.87
CA LYS A 261 8.36 -0.08 18.60
C LYS A 261 8.03 -0.99 17.41
N ALA A 262 8.56 -2.20 17.39
CA ALA A 262 8.26 -3.18 16.35
C ALA A 262 6.76 -3.52 16.31
N TRP A 263 6.15 -3.78 17.46
CA TRP A 263 4.71 -4.05 17.56
C TRP A 263 3.86 -2.87 17.07
N LYS A 264 4.23 -1.65 17.48
CA LYS A 264 3.60 -0.40 17.03
C LYS A 264 3.62 -0.28 15.51
N GLU A 265 4.79 -0.45 14.90
CA GLU A 265 5.02 -0.17 13.47
C GLU A 265 4.51 -1.28 12.55
N THR A 266 4.54 -2.54 13.00
CA THR A 266 4.18 -3.69 12.16
C THR A 266 2.73 -4.16 12.34
N VAL A 267 2.13 -3.91 13.51
CA VAL A 267 0.78 -4.38 13.85
C VAL A 267 -0.13 -3.21 14.17
N VAL A 268 0.13 -2.49 15.26
CA VAL A 268 -0.85 -1.56 15.88
C VAL A 268 -1.26 -0.47 14.90
N ALA A 269 -0.31 0.24 14.28
CA ALA A 269 -0.61 1.35 13.39
C ALA A 269 -1.55 0.95 12.24
N LYS A 270 -1.29 -0.21 11.62
CA LYS A 270 -2.04 -0.71 10.46
C LYS A 270 -3.43 -1.22 10.85
N VAL A 271 -3.52 -2.02 11.91
CA VAL A 271 -4.80 -2.56 12.41
C VAL A 271 -5.72 -1.42 12.84
N LEU A 272 -5.19 -0.44 13.58
CA LEU A 272 -5.97 0.72 13.97
C LEU A 272 -6.34 1.58 12.76
N GLU A 273 -5.47 1.79 11.77
CA GLU A 273 -5.83 2.53 10.54
C GLU A 273 -7.04 1.88 9.84
N ASN A 274 -7.17 0.56 9.88
CA ASN A 274 -8.31 -0.19 9.33
C ASN A 274 -9.58 -0.21 10.21
N ASN A 275 -9.59 0.45 11.37
CA ASN A 275 -10.64 0.36 12.40
C ASN A 275 -10.84 -1.07 12.94
N GLU A 276 -9.78 -1.87 12.96
CA GLU A 276 -9.78 -3.22 13.53
C GLU A 276 -9.23 -3.21 14.96
N THR A 277 -9.27 -4.37 15.61
CA THR A 277 -8.81 -4.57 16.98
C THR A 277 -7.49 -5.34 16.98
N VAL A 278 -6.49 -4.85 17.71
CA VAL A 278 -5.25 -5.61 17.95
C VAL A 278 -5.51 -6.63 19.05
N ASP A 279 -5.26 -7.90 18.73
CA ASP A 279 -5.46 -9.06 19.59
C ASP A 279 -4.18 -9.88 19.84
N GLN A 280 -3.03 -9.42 19.31
CA GLN A 280 -1.75 -10.14 19.40
C GLN A 280 -0.55 -9.21 19.65
N PHE A 281 0.34 -9.68 20.51
CA PHE A 281 1.66 -9.14 20.80
C PHE A 281 2.54 -10.31 21.25
N TYR A 282 3.04 -11.10 20.30
CA TYR A 282 3.71 -12.38 20.55
C TYR A 282 4.77 -12.35 21.67
N THR A 283 5.61 -11.32 21.73
CA THR A 283 6.63 -11.21 22.79
C THR A 283 6.02 -11.12 24.19
N LEU A 284 4.90 -10.42 24.32
CA LEU A 284 4.16 -10.34 25.58
C LEU A 284 3.46 -11.65 25.89
N ASP A 285 2.77 -12.23 24.89
CA ASP A 285 2.02 -13.47 25.03
C ASP A 285 2.93 -14.63 25.44
N ASP A 286 4.04 -14.85 24.73
CA ASP A 286 5.01 -15.92 25.01
C ASP A 286 5.62 -15.79 26.42
N LEU A 287 5.94 -14.56 26.85
CA LEU A 287 6.51 -14.32 28.18
C LEU A 287 5.49 -14.47 29.30
N ALA A 288 4.24 -14.07 29.06
CA ALA A 288 3.17 -14.24 30.03
C ALA A 288 2.87 -15.73 30.23
N ASP A 289 2.77 -16.50 29.15
CA ASP A 289 2.57 -17.95 29.19
C ASP A 289 3.75 -18.66 29.87
N MET A 290 4.99 -18.31 29.52
CA MET A 290 6.20 -18.90 30.12
C MET A 290 6.31 -18.66 31.63
N LEU A 291 5.84 -17.51 32.11
CA LEU A 291 5.90 -17.14 33.52
C LEU A 291 4.59 -17.45 34.27
N GLU A 292 3.62 -18.07 33.60
CA GLU A 292 2.28 -18.37 34.13
C GLU A 292 1.60 -17.12 34.74
N ILE A 293 1.77 -15.96 34.07
CA ILE A 293 1.20 -14.68 34.52
C ILE A 293 -0.18 -14.47 33.90
N GLU A 294 -1.18 -14.29 34.76
CA GLU A 294 -2.55 -14.02 34.32
C GLU A 294 -2.71 -12.56 33.85
N MET A 295 -3.21 -12.40 32.62
CA MET A 295 -3.47 -11.11 32.00
C MET A 295 -4.94 -11.00 31.58
N LYS A 296 -5.51 -9.79 31.66
CA LYS A 296 -6.80 -9.52 31.03
C LYS A 296 -6.65 -9.67 29.51
N PRO A 297 -7.65 -10.20 28.79
CA PRO A 297 -7.66 -10.16 27.33
C PRO A 297 -7.48 -8.72 26.87
N TYR A 298 -6.49 -8.46 26.03
CA TYR A 298 -6.33 -7.14 25.43
C TYR A 298 -7.01 -7.11 24.07
N SER A 299 -7.72 -6.00 23.87
CA SER A 299 -8.47 -5.67 22.67
C SER A 299 -8.22 -4.21 22.43
N LEU A 300 -7.07 -3.89 21.85
CA LEU A 300 -6.68 -2.51 21.56
C LEU A 300 -7.31 -2.11 20.23
N ASP A 301 -8.50 -1.53 20.30
CA ASP A 301 -9.16 -0.85 19.19
C ASP A 301 -8.88 0.67 19.22
N ARG A 302 -9.41 1.42 18.24
CA ARG A 302 -9.24 2.87 18.18
C ARG A 302 -9.77 3.58 19.43
N LEU A 303 -10.92 3.14 19.97
CA LEU A 303 -11.52 3.78 21.13
C LEU A 303 -10.62 3.63 22.36
N ALA A 304 -10.09 2.43 22.60
CA ALA A 304 -9.17 2.14 23.68
C ALA A 304 -7.86 2.93 23.51
N PHE A 305 -7.30 2.94 22.30
CA PHE A 305 -6.08 3.69 21.99
C PHE A 305 -6.26 5.20 22.20
N GLU A 306 -7.29 5.81 21.61
CA GLU A 306 -7.54 7.24 21.69
C GLU A 306 -7.90 7.70 23.10
N THR A 307 -8.55 6.85 23.88
CA THR A 307 -8.81 7.10 25.31
C THR A 307 -7.49 7.14 26.08
N CYS A 308 -6.62 6.14 25.88
CA CYS A 308 -5.31 6.07 26.53
C CYS A 308 -4.40 7.22 26.08
N ALA A 309 -4.44 7.56 24.79
CA ALA A 309 -3.59 8.57 24.16
C ALA A 309 -4.20 9.98 24.15
N SER A 310 -5.34 10.23 24.80
CA SER A 310 -6.08 11.50 24.66
C SER A 310 -5.22 12.74 24.93
N ASN A 311 -4.42 12.71 26.00
CA ASN A 311 -3.52 13.81 26.35
C ASN A 311 -2.38 14.01 25.35
N TYR A 312 -1.90 12.91 24.77
CA TYR A 312 -0.88 12.91 23.73
C TYR A 312 -1.43 13.49 22.42
N LEU A 313 -2.58 12.99 21.95
CA LEU A 313 -3.24 13.45 20.73
C LEU A 313 -3.59 14.95 20.77
N LYS A 314 -3.98 15.46 21.95
CA LYS A 314 -4.24 16.90 22.17
C LYS A 314 -3.00 17.79 22.07
N GLN A 315 -1.79 17.25 22.07
CA GLN A 315 -0.57 18.05 21.85
C GLN A 315 -0.40 18.46 20.39
N PHE A 316 -0.89 17.64 19.45
CA PHE A 316 -0.70 17.92 18.02
C PHE A 316 -1.40 19.20 17.54
N PRO A 317 -2.68 19.44 17.87
CA PRO A 317 -3.31 20.75 17.64
C PRO A 317 -2.57 21.91 18.29
N LYS A 318 -1.99 21.72 19.49
CA LYS A 318 -1.24 22.78 20.18
C LYS A 318 0.05 23.14 19.43
N LEU A 319 0.76 22.15 18.88
CA LEU A 319 1.91 22.37 18.01
C LEU A 319 1.53 23.20 16.78
N ILE A 320 0.45 22.81 16.10
CA ILE A 320 -0.04 23.50 14.91
C ILE A 320 -0.41 24.95 15.24
N ASN A 321 -1.22 25.15 16.27
CA ASN A 321 -1.63 26.49 16.69
C ASN A 321 -0.44 27.34 17.17
N GLY A 322 0.55 26.72 17.82
CA GLY A 322 1.80 27.40 18.18
C GLY A 322 2.56 27.91 16.96
N CYS A 323 2.66 27.10 15.90
CA CYS A 323 3.28 27.51 14.64
C CYS A 323 2.51 28.65 13.95
N LEU A 324 1.18 28.55 13.88
CA LEU A 324 0.32 29.60 13.32
C LEU A 324 0.44 30.91 14.09
N ASN A 325 0.42 30.86 15.43
CA ASN A 325 0.60 32.02 16.29
C ASN A 325 1.99 32.64 16.13
N ALA A 326 3.04 31.82 16.00
CA ALA A 326 4.40 32.30 15.77
C ALA A 326 4.56 33.05 14.42
N ALA A 327 3.68 32.77 13.46
CA ALA A 327 3.60 33.46 12.17
C ALA A 327 2.56 34.60 12.13
N ASP A 328 1.82 34.85 13.22
CA ASP A 328 0.65 35.74 13.25
C ASP A 328 -0.39 35.41 12.17
N MET A 329 -0.71 34.12 12.01
CA MET A 329 -1.62 33.61 10.99
C MET A 329 -2.77 32.81 11.59
N GLN A 330 -3.90 32.80 10.88
CA GLN A 330 -5.04 31.93 11.13
C GLN A 330 -5.02 30.74 10.15
N GLY A 331 -5.67 29.64 10.53
CA GLY A 331 -5.66 28.41 9.74
C GLY A 331 -6.33 28.54 8.36
N GLU A 332 -7.23 29.50 8.17
CA GLU A 332 -7.84 29.82 6.88
C GLU A 332 -6.82 30.30 5.84
N GLN A 333 -5.67 30.81 6.28
CA GLN A 333 -4.62 31.33 5.40
C GLN A 333 -3.64 30.23 4.92
N VAL A 334 -3.80 29.00 5.40
CA VAL A 334 -2.96 27.85 4.99
C VAL A 334 -3.61 27.15 3.79
N ASP A 335 -2.91 27.11 2.66
CA ASP A 335 -3.41 26.54 1.41
C ASP A 335 -3.23 25.03 1.34
N LEU A 336 -2.11 24.52 1.87
CA LEU A 336 -1.70 23.12 1.85
C LEU A 336 -1.04 22.73 3.18
N VAL A 337 -1.26 21.47 3.58
CA VAL A 337 -0.53 20.85 4.68
C VAL A 337 0.21 19.64 4.14
N VAL A 338 1.50 19.55 4.41
CA VAL A 338 2.36 18.44 4.02
C VAL A 338 2.76 17.66 5.26
N LEU A 339 2.46 16.37 5.26
CA LEU A 339 2.78 15.43 6.33
C LEU A 339 3.96 14.56 5.90
N THR A 340 5.09 14.71 6.60
CA THR A 340 6.30 13.90 6.42
C THR A 340 6.84 13.41 7.76
N GLY A 341 7.93 12.64 7.76
CA GLY A 341 8.42 11.89 8.91
C GLY A 341 7.61 10.61 9.17
N GLY A 342 8.26 9.55 9.66
CA GLY A 342 7.64 8.22 9.80
C GLY A 342 6.40 8.21 10.71
N HIS A 343 6.34 9.07 11.72
CA HIS A 343 5.20 9.14 12.64
C HIS A 343 3.95 9.80 12.01
N SER A 344 4.12 10.59 10.96
CA SER A 344 2.98 11.22 10.24
C SER A 344 2.07 10.23 9.53
N GLN A 345 2.51 8.98 9.40
CA GLN A 345 1.74 7.91 8.78
C GLN A 345 0.58 7.43 9.66
N TRP A 346 0.52 7.81 10.94
CA TRP A 346 -0.60 7.46 11.81
C TRP A 346 -1.91 8.12 11.37
N TYR A 347 -3.00 7.35 11.39
CA TYR A 347 -4.33 7.79 10.95
C TYR A 347 -4.77 9.10 11.61
N PHE A 348 -4.48 9.27 12.91
CA PHE A 348 -4.92 10.43 13.68
C PHE A 348 -4.29 11.74 13.20
N ALA A 349 -3.09 11.73 12.60
CA ALA A 349 -2.42 12.94 12.15
C ALA A 349 -3.25 13.61 11.04
N ASN A 350 -3.63 12.81 10.05
CA ASN A 350 -4.50 13.24 8.96
C ASN A 350 -5.92 13.58 9.47
N GLU A 351 -6.49 12.78 10.37
CA GLU A 351 -7.86 12.98 10.85
C GLU A 351 -8.02 14.22 11.74
N ILE A 352 -7.02 14.56 12.56
CA ILE A 352 -7.00 15.81 13.34
C ILE A 352 -6.99 17.02 12.39
N ILE A 353 -6.10 17.05 11.40
CA ILE A 353 -5.99 18.15 10.42
C ILE A 353 -7.25 18.25 9.56
N ALA A 354 -7.85 17.11 9.21
CA ALA A 354 -9.11 17.04 8.48
C ALA A 354 -10.34 17.47 9.30
N GLY A 355 -10.20 17.71 10.62
CA GLY A 355 -11.30 18.06 11.51
C GLY A 355 -12.24 16.89 11.84
N LYS A 356 -11.76 15.65 11.75
CA LYS A 356 -12.55 14.42 11.98
C LYS A 356 -12.52 13.91 13.43
N MET A 357 -11.69 14.49 14.29
CA MET A 357 -11.55 14.09 15.70
C MET A 357 -12.00 15.22 16.66
N PRO A 358 -13.31 15.53 16.76
CA PRO A 358 -13.81 16.67 17.53
C PRO A 358 -13.54 16.58 19.04
N ASN A 359 -13.36 15.37 19.58
CA ASN A 359 -12.99 15.15 20.99
C ASN A 359 -11.52 15.50 21.29
N ILE A 360 -10.68 15.58 20.25
CA ILE A 360 -9.26 15.93 20.34
C ILE A 360 -9.03 17.39 20.00
N SER A 361 -9.66 17.89 18.93
CA SER A 361 -9.43 19.25 18.42
C SER A 361 -10.68 19.84 17.78
N SER A 362 -10.87 21.15 17.97
CA SER A 362 -11.68 21.94 17.04
C SER A 362 -11.03 21.97 15.65
N VAL A 363 -11.81 22.30 14.63
CA VAL A 363 -11.30 22.46 13.25
C VAL A 363 -10.27 23.60 13.23
N ILE A 364 -9.02 23.26 12.93
CA ILE A 364 -7.90 24.24 12.86
C ILE A 364 -7.87 24.92 11.49
N PHE A 365 -8.14 24.16 10.42
CA PHE A 365 -8.03 24.62 9.04
C PHE A 365 -9.37 24.49 8.31
N PRO A 366 -10.26 25.50 8.34
CA PRO A 366 -11.61 25.34 7.78
C PRO A 366 -11.65 24.95 6.29
N HIS A 367 -10.81 25.56 5.45
CA HIS A 367 -10.77 25.27 4.02
C HIS A 367 -10.18 23.88 3.70
N ILE A 368 -9.17 23.44 4.46
CA ILE A 368 -8.61 22.08 4.34
C ILE A 368 -9.61 21.04 4.89
N ALA A 369 -10.29 21.34 5.99
CA ALA A 369 -11.36 20.53 6.54
C ALA A 369 -12.60 20.47 5.62
N GLN A 370 -12.73 21.36 4.63
CA GLN A 370 -13.70 21.27 3.52
C GLN A 370 -13.13 20.61 2.25
N ASN A 371 -11.82 20.66 2.02
CA ASN A 371 -11.13 19.92 0.96
C ASN A 371 -9.85 19.21 1.44
N THR A 372 -9.98 17.99 1.97
CA THR A 372 -8.88 17.21 2.56
C THR A 372 -7.82 16.78 1.55
N SER A 373 -8.08 16.90 0.23
CA SER A 373 -7.02 16.65 -0.76
C SER A 373 -5.93 17.74 -0.79
N ARG A 374 -6.09 18.80 0.02
CA ARG A 374 -5.04 19.77 0.38
C ARG A 374 -4.08 19.28 1.46
N ILE A 375 -4.34 18.11 2.04
CA ILE A 375 -3.40 17.41 2.93
C ILE A 375 -2.62 16.43 2.06
N ILE A 376 -1.31 16.62 1.97
CA ILE A 376 -0.40 15.76 1.22
C ILE A 376 0.32 14.87 2.22
N ARG A 377 -0.08 13.60 2.31
CA ARG A 377 0.65 12.56 3.04
C ARG A 377 1.74 12.02 2.14
N VAL A 378 3.00 12.21 2.51
CA VAL A 378 4.13 11.65 1.75
C VAL A 378 4.20 10.15 1.98
N ALA A 379 4.31 9.37 0.91
CA ALA A 379 4.31 7.90 0.97
C ALA A 379 5.59 7.32 1.60
N HIS A 380 6.74 7.90 1.25
CA HIS A 380 8.07 7.54 1.79
C HIS A 380 8.67 8.69 2.57
N PRO A 381 8.08 9.04 3.73
CA PRO A 381 8.46 10.25 4.46
C PRO A 381 9.95 10.32 4.80
N GLN A 382 10.60 9.18 5.06
CA GLN A 382 12.02 9.08 5.41
C GLN A 382 12.97 9.49 4.27
N GLU A 383 12.51 9.52 3.03
CA GLU A 383 13.35 9.82 1.86
C GLU A 383 13.16 11.25 1.35
N THR A 384 12.17 11.96 1.88
CA THR A 384 11.63 13.20 1.30
C THR A 384 12.71 14.28 1.16
N ALA A 385 13.55 14.47 2.17
CA ALA A 385 14.62 15.46 2.12
C ALA A 385 15.70 15.05 1.10
N ALA A 386 16.17 13.80 1.13
CA ALA A 386 17.14 13.28 0.16
C ALA A 386 16.67 13.41 -1.30
N LEU A 387 15.40 13.08 -1.55
CA LEU A 387 14.74 13.26 -2.84
C LEU A 387 14.69 14.73 -3.25
N GLY A 388 14.33 15.62 -2.33
CA GLY A 388 14.28 17.06 -2.56
C GLY A 388 15.61 17.64 -3.01
N MET A 389 16.69 17.20 -2.38
CA MET A 389 18.05 17.59 -2.74
C MET A 389 18.43 17.13 -4.15
N VAL A 390 18.22 15.86 -4.48
CA VAL A 390 18.55 15.38 -5.84
C VAL A 390 17.64 15.94 -6.91
N PHE A 391 16.42 16.38 -6.57
CA PHE A 391 15.50 17.07 -7.46
C PHE A 391 15.77 18.58 -7.60
N SER A 392 16.80 19.14 -6.96
CA SER A 392 17.06 20.59 -7.00
C SER A 392 17.12 21.19 -8.41
N PRO A 393 17.58 20.49 -9.48
CA PRO A 393 17.53 21.04 -10.84
C PRO A 393 16.16 20.99 -11.52
N LEU A 394 15.21 20.22 -10.96
CA LEU A 394 13.86 20.10 -11.51
C LEU A 394 13.01 21.31 -11.12
N ALA A 395 12.21 21.79 -12.07
CA ALA A 395 11.19 22.80 -11.84
C ALA A 395 9.81 22.26 -12.25
N VAL A 396 8.76 22.74 -11.59
CA VAL A 396 7.36 22.39 -11.92
C VAL A 396 7.06 22.72 -13.38
N ASN A 397 6.51 21.76 -14.12
CA ASN A 397 6.21 21.96 -15.53
C ASN A 397 4.82 22.59 -15.76
N PHE A 398 4.78 23.92 -15.87
CA PHE A 398 3.55 24.68 -16.15
C PHE A 398 3.06 24.58 -17.60
N LYS A 399 3.91 24.17 -18.56
CA LYS A 399 3.63 24.25 -20.00
C LYS A 399 2.62 23.22 -20.53
N ASN A 400 2.26 22.21 -19.74
CA ASN A 400 1.30 21.17 -20.17
C ASN A 400 -0.17 21.52 -19.87
N ASN A 401 -0.48 22.69 -19.32
CA ASN A 401 -1.87 23.12 -19.07
C ASN A 401 -2.48 23.99 -20.18
N GLU A 402 -1.70 24.45 -21.17
CA GLU A 402 -2.22 25.27 -22.28
C GLU A 402 -2.84 24.46 -23.44
N GLN A 403 -2.70 23.13 -23.46
CA GLN A 403 -3.37 22.26 -24.45
C GLN A 403 -4.79 21.84 -24.07
N ASN A 404 -5.38 22.44 -23.03
CA ASN A 404 -6.81 22.25 -22.68
C ASN A 404 -7.73 23.39 -23.16
N ASN A 405 -7.27 24.23 -24.09
CA ASN A 405 -8.17 25.08 -24.88
C ASN A 405 -8.76 24.28 -26.04
N TYR A 406 -9.69 23.37 -25.75
CA TYR A 406 -10.66 22.94 -26.77
C TYR A 406 -11.74 24.02 -26.84
N GLU A 407 -11.64 24.83 -27.90
CA GLU A 407 -12.73 25.66 -28.37
C GLU A 407 -14.01 24.82 -28.41
N LYS A 408 -15.03 25.28 -27.67
CA LYS A 408 -16.42 24.93 -27.89
C LYS A 408 -16.72 25.05 -29.39
N LYS A 409 -16.82 23.92 -30.09
CA LYS A 409 -17.76 23.81 -31.19
C LYS A 409 -19.02 23.15 -30.63
N GLU A 410 -19.94 24.03 -30.23
CA GLU A 410 -21.36 23.72 -30.27
C GLU A 410 -21.68 23.20 -31.67
N ASN A 411 -22.05 21.93 -31.75
CA ASN A 411 -22.97 21.33 -32.74
C ASN A 411 -22.90 19.81 -32.53
N ASP A 412 -23.79 19.31 -31.68
CA ASP A 412 -24.53 18.05 -31.84
C ASP A 412 -25.33 17.82 -30.54
N ILE A 413 -26.27 18.74 -30.31
CA ILE A 413 -27.42 18.51 -29.43
C ILE A 413 -28.56 18.12 -30.38
N ASP A 414 -28.79 16.82 -30.58
CA ASP A 414 -30.06 16.38 -31.17
C ASP A 414 -30.53 14.96 -30.83
N TYR A 415 -29.99 14.33 -29.80
CA TYR A 415 -30.58 13.11 -29.25
C TYR A 415 -30.84 13.30 -27.76
N LEU A 416 -32.13 13.17 -27.36
CA LEU A 416 -32.72 13.25 -26.00
C LEU A 416 -33.56 14.50 -25.69
N LYS A 417 -34.33 15.02 -26.66
CA LYS A 417 -35.66 15.56 -26.37
C LYS A 417 -36.70 14.46 -26.59
N HIS A 418 -37.14 13.82 -25.51
CA HIS A 418 -38.56 13.49 -25.31
C HIS A 418 -38.78 12.87 -23.91
N LYS A 419 -39.83 13.37 -23.25
CA LYS A 419 -40.49 12.87 -22.04
C LYS A 419 -39.78 13.09 -20.69
N ASN A 420 -40.09 14.21 -20.04
CA ASN A 420 -41.22 14.26 -19.09
C ASN A 420 -41.33 15.66 -18.47
N GLU A 421 -42.33 16.41 -18.90
CA GLU A 421 -42.94 17.48 -18.10
C GLU A 421 -43.94 16.82 -17.13
N GLY A 422 -43.87 17.18 -15.84
CA GLY A 422 -44.83 16.69 -14.85
C GLY A 422 -44.47 17.04 -13.41
N GLN A 423 -44.82 18.27 -13.01
CA GLN A 423 -45.04 18.75 -11.64
C GLN A 423 -43.82 18.96 -10.72
N LEU A 424 -43.40 20.24 -10.67
CA LEU A 424 -42.81 20.85 -9.49
C LEU A 424 -43.86 20.96 -8.37
N SER A 425 -43.56 20.42 -7.20
CA SER A 425 -44.02 20.96 -5.92
C SER A 425 -42.84 21.04 -4.96
N ASN A 426 -42.75 22.19 -4.29
CA ASN A 426 -41.70 22.56 -3.35
C ASN A 426 -41.62 21.59 -2.17
N ASN A 427 -40.41 21.16 -1.79
CA ASN A 427 -40.07 21.04 -0.38
C ASN A 427 -38.56 21.14 -0.13
N THR A 428 -38.26 21.95 0.87
CA THR A 428 -36.96 22.32 1.45
C THR A 428 -36.26 21.15 2.17
N ASN A 429 -34.94 21.27 2.29
CA ASN A 429 -34.01 20.56 3.18
C ASN A 429 -33.71 19.08 2.88
N SER A 430 -32.57 18.83 2.23
CA SER A 430 -31.49 18.08 2.88
C SER A 430 -30.17 18.30 2.14
N SER A 431 -29.14 18.61 2.92
CA SER A 431 -27.74 18.72 2.53
C SER A 431 -27.25 17.41 1.92
N THR A 432 -27.01 17.40 0.60
CA THR A 432 -26.34 16.29 -0.06
C THR A 432 -24.85 16.34 0.26
N GLU A 433 -24.42 15.35 1.06
CA GLU A 433 -23.04 14.96 1.30
C GLU A 433 -22.25 14.93 -0.02
N ARG A 434 -21.40 15.94 -0.26
CA ARG A 434 -20.37 15.84 -1.30
C ARG A 434 -19.27 14.92 -0.79
N ASN A 435 -19.43 13.65 -1.17
CA ASN A 435 -18.56 12.51 -0.86
C ASN A 435 -17.07 12.80 -1.11
N ARG A 436 -16.32 13.00 -0.03
CA ARG A 436 -14.89 12.71 0.02
C ARG A 436 -14.73 11.20 -0.05
N LEU A 437 -14.13 10.68 -1.12
CA LEU A 437 -13.74 9.29 -1.17
C LEU A 437 -12.63 9.05 -0.15
N CYS A 438 -12.95 8.27 0.89
CA CYS A 438 -11.96 7.65 1.76
C CYS A 438 -11.24 6.52 1.00
N VAL A 439 -10.05 6.15 1.48
CA VAL A 439 -9.33 4.93 1.09
C VAL A 439 -10.33 3.76 1.06
N PRO A 440 -10.32 2.94 -0.01
CA PRO A 440 -11.27 1.86 -0.14
C PRO A 440 -10.99 0.75 0.88
N LYS A 441 -12.06 0.18 1.45
CA LYS A 441 -12.00 -0.97 2.37
C LYS A 441 -11.66 -2.24 1.59
N GLN A 442 -12.26 -2.40 0.41
CA GLN A 442 -12.04 -3.52 -0.50
C GLN A 442 -12.23 -3.05 -1.95
N VAL A 443 -11.44 -3.58 -2.88
CA VAL A 443 -11.58 -3.33 -4.31
C VAL A 443 -11.69 -4.66 -5.05
N PHE A 444 -12.63 -4.69 -6.00
CA PHE A 444 -12.90 -5.81 -6.86
C PHE A 444 -12.76 -5.36 -8.30
N CYS A 445 -12.05 -6.17 -9.07
CA CYS A 445 -11.93 -5.98 -10.49
C CYS A 445 -12.29 -7.28 -11.20
N TYR A 446 -13.24 -7.20 -12.13
CA TYR A 446 -13.71 -8.36 -12.89
C TYR A 446 -13.82 -7.98 -14.36
N PHE A 447 -13.11 -8.70 -15.22
CA PHE A 447 -12.87 -8.29 -16.61
C PHE A 447 -12.40 -6.84 -16.74
N ASN A 448 -13.29 -5.90 -17.08
CA ASN A 448 -13.04 -4.47 -17.23
C ASN A 448 -13.82 -3.62 -16.20
N ASP A 449 -14.63 -4.26 -15.37
CA ASP A 449 -15.52 -3.60 -14.43
C ASP A 449 -14.82 -3.39 -13.08
N ILE A 450 -15.06 -2.23 -12.47
CA ILE A 450 -14.49 -1.87 -11.18
C ILE A 450 -15.60 -1.72 -10.15
N ILE A 451 -15.40 -2.35 -8.99
CA ILE A 451 -16.23 -2.13 -7.81
C ILE A 451 -15.34 -1.82 -6.61
N VAL A 452 -15.73 -0.79 -5.86
CA VAL A 452 -15.01 -0.30 -4.70
C VAL A 452 -15.97 -0.23 -3.52
N LEU A 453 -15.65 -0.98 -2.47
CA LEU A 453 -16.26 -0.82 -1.16
C LEU A 453 -15.47 0.24 -0.39
N LYS A 454 -16.13 1.32 0.02
CA LYS A 454 -15.51 2.41 0.79
C LYS A 454 -15.58 2.09 2.29
N ASN A 455 -14.68 2.70 3.08
CA ASN A 455 -14.69 2.55 4.54
C ASN A 455 -16.02 2.96 5.23
N ASN A 456 -16.83 3.80 4.58
CA ASN A 456 -18.16 4.18 5.09
C ASN A 456 -19.27 3.19 4.67
N GLY A 457 -18.91 2.04 4.09
CA GLY A 457 -19.82 0.99 3.65
C GLY A 457 -20.67 1.35 2.42
N LYS A 458 -20.38 2.45 1.72
CA LYS A 458 -20.96 2.75 0.40
C LYS A 458 -20.19 2.01 -0.69
N ILE A 459 -20.90 1.51 -1.70
CA ILE A 459 -20.31 0.90 -2.89
C ILE A 459 -20.25 1.94 -4.02
N TRP A 460 -19.12 2.00 -4.70
CA TRP A 460 -18.98 2.66 -5.99
C TRP A 460 -18.67 1.60 -7.05
N CYS A 461 -19.31 1.68 -8.20
CA CYS A 461 -19.12 0.73 -9.28
C CYS A 461 -19.19 1.43 -10.64
N GLU A 462 -18.29 1.05 -11.54
CA GLU A 462 -18.20 1.57 -12.90
C GLU A 462 -17.83 0.44 -13.87
N GLY A 463 -18.61 0.28 -14.95
CA GLY A 463 -18.47 -0.84 -15.87
C GLY A 463 -19.71 -1.07 -16.73
N GLU A 464 -19.57 -1.77 -17.86
CA GLU A 464 -20.70 -2.30 -18.63
C GLU A 464 -20.82 -3.78 -18.32
N PHE A 465 -21.60 -4.14 -17.29
CA PHE A 465 -21.94 -5.54 -17.01
C PHE A 465 -22.73 -6.13 -18.20
N LYS A 466 -22.02 -6.67 -19.19
CA LYS A 466 -22.62 -7.33 -20.34
C LYS A 466 -22.97 -8.76 -19.96
N ASN A 467 -24.25 -9.09 -20.10
CA ASN A 467 -24.79 -10.43 -19.84
C ASN A 467 -24.06 -11.45 -20.72
N PHE A 468 -23.40 -12.42 -20.10
CA PHE A 468 -23.17 -13.72 -20.72
C PHE A 468 -24.26 -14.68 -20.22
N SER A 469 -25.19 -14.99 -21.12
CA SER A 469 -26.34 -15.91 -21.05
C SER A 469 -27.73 -15.35 -20.64
N CYS A 470 -28.68 -15.76 -21.49
CA CYS A 470 -30.15 -15.70 -21.49
C CYS A 470 -30.88 -14.33 -21.48
N ASP A 471 -31.37 -13.99 -22.67
CA ASP A 471 -32.67 -13.42 -23.03
C ASP A 471 -33.28 -12.27 -22.20
N ASN A 472 -33.35 -11.12 -22.88
CA ASN A 472 -34.40 -10.09 -22.77
C ASN A 472 -34.67 -9.47 -21.39
N GLU A 473 -33.67 -8.80 -20.82
CA GLU A 473 -33.75 -7.43 -20.28
C GLU A 473 -32.36 -7.04 -19.74
N ALA A 474 -31.93 -5.79 -19.95
CA ALA A 474 -30.65 -5.32 -19.45
C ALA A 474 -30.67 -5.23 -17.91
N PHE A 475 -30.17 -6.25 -17.22
CA PHE A 475 -29.99 -6.21 -15.78
C PHE A 475 -28.84 -5.25 -15.43
N LYS A 476 -29.17 -4.00 -15.10
CA LYS A 476 -28.18 -2.98 -14.71
C LYS A 476 -27.73 -3.22 -13.28
N LEU A 477 -26.81 -4.15 -13.09
CA LEU A 477 -26.19 -4.47 -11.80
C LEU A 477 -25.62 -3.21 -11.10
N ASN A 478 -25.07 -2.26 -11.86
CA ASN A 478 -24.63 -0.95 -11.35
C ASN A 478 -25.74 -0.21 -10.58
N ASP A 479 -26.96 -0.15 -11.13
CA ASP A 479 -28.07 0.57 -10.52
C ASP A 479 -28.50 -0.07 -9.19
N ILE A 480 -28.21 -1.37 -9.00
CA ILE A 480 -28.48 -2.10 -7.75
C ILE A 480 -27.36 -1.85 -6.76
N LEU A 481 -26.10 -2.05 -7.16
CA LEU A 481 -24.93 -1.87 -6.31
C LEU A 481 -24.80 -0.43 -5.80
N GLN A 482 -25.12 0.58 -6.62
CA GLN A 482 -25.12 1.99 -6.19
C GLN A 482 -26.17 2.31 -5.12
N LYS A 483 -27.20 1.48 -4.96
CA LYS A 483 -28.21 1.62 -3.90
C LYS A 483 -27.80 0.92 -2.60
N TRP A 484 -26.78 0.07 -2.62
CA TRP A 484 -26.32 -0.61 -1.42
C TRP A 484 -25.65 0.38 -0.47
N THR A 485 -26.05 0.30 0.80
CA THR A 485 -25.56 1.15 1.88
C THR A 485 -25.26 0.29 3.10
N ASN A 486 -24.32 0.75 3.93
CA ASN A 486 -23.86 0.05 5.14
C ASN A 486 -23.42 -1.39 4.84
N ILE A 487 -22.59 -1.58 3.82
CA ILE A 487 -21.96 -2.86 3.51
C ILE A 487 -20.62 -2.93 4.24
N ASP A 488 -20.40 -3.98 5.02
CA ASP A 488 -19.17 -4.18 5.78
C ASP A 488 -18.16 -5.06 5.04
N SER A 489 -18.62 -6.13 4.39
CA SER A 489 -17.79 -6.97 3.52
C SER A 489 -18.50 -7.27 2.22
N LEU A 490 -17.75 -7.38 1.14
CA LEU A 490 -18.24 -7.65 -0.22
C LEU A 490 -17.45 -8.83 -0.82
N CYS A 491 -18.07 -9.56 -1.72
CA CYS A 491 -17.38 -10.49 -2.62
C CYS A 491 -18.11 -10.58 -3.97
N SER A 492 -17.42 -11.13 -4.96
CA SER A 492 -17.92 -11.36 -6.31
C SER A 492 -17.90 -12.86 -6.64
N ILE A 493 -18.93 -13.34 -7.31
CA ILE A 493 -19.07 -14.71 -7.84
C ILE A 493 -19.09 -14.62 -9.38
N ARG A 494 -18.78 -15.72 -10.09
CA ARG A 494 -18.98 -15.81 -11.54
C ARG A 494 -20.41 -15.41 -11.94
N TYR A 495 -20.59 -14.97 -13.18
CA TYR A 495 -21.87 -14.50 -13.75
C TYR A 495 -22.40 -13.17 -13.19
N ASN A 496 -21.50 -12.23 -12.85
CA ASN A 496 -21.85 -10.89 -12.37
C ASN A 496 -22.74 -10.90 -11.12
N ILE A 497 -22.48 -11.82 -10.19
CA ILE A 497 -23.19 -11.91 -8.91
C ILE A 497 -22.31 -11.33 -7.81
N PHE A 498 -22.84 -10.39 -7.05
CA PHE A 498 -22.17 -9.78 -5.91
C PHE A 498 -22.93 -10.06 -4.63
N VAL A 499 -22.19 -10.29 -3.56
CA VAL A 499 -22.76 -10.57 -2.24
C VAL A 499 -22.15 -9.62 -1.23
N GLY A 500 -23.00 -8.87 -0.55
CA GLY A 500 -22.62 -7.95 0.52
C GLY A 500 -23.13 -8.43 1.86
N VAL A 501 -22.38 -8.17 2.92
CA VAL A 501 -22.81 -8.38 4.31
C VAL A 501 -22.90 -7.04 4.99
N LYS A 502 -24.02 -6.77 5.67
CA LYS A 502 -24.21 -5.58 6.49
C LYS A 502 -23.63 -5.77 7.91
N PRO A 503 -23.34 -4.70 8.66
CA PRO A 503 -22.83 -4.80 10.03
C PRO A 503 -23.68 -5.64 11.00
N ASN A 504 -24.99 -5.76 10.77
CA ASN A 504 -25.88 -6.60 11.57
C ASN A 504 -25.86 -8.09 11.16
N GLY A 505 -25.10 -8.44 10.13
CA GLY A 505 -24.97 -9.79 9.57
C GLY A 505 -26.02 -10.17 8.53
N ASP A 506 -26.83 -9.22 8.06
CA ASP A 506 -27.74 -9.41 6.93
C ASP A 506 -26.96 -9.53 5.61
N VAL A 507 -27.43 -10.42 4.73
CA VAL A 507 -26.82 -10.66 3.43
C VAL A 507 -27.65 -10.01 2.32
N VAL A 508 -26.99 -9.27 1.44
CA VAL A 508 -27.57 -8.69 0.22
C VAL A 508 -26.92 -9.31 -1.00
N VAL A 509 -27.70 -9.52 -2.06
CA VAL A 509 -27.24 -10.18 -3.29
C VAL A 509 -27.71 -9.39 -4.50
N ALA A 510 -26.84 -9.23 -5.48
CA ALA A 510 -27.15 -8.58 -6.74
C ALA A 510 -26.60 -9.44 -7.88
N GLY A 511 -27.47 -9.93 -8.77
CA GLY A 511 -27.09 -10.77 -9.90
C GLY A 511 -28.26 -11.58 -10.46
N PRO A 512 -28.11 -12.18 -11.65
CA PRO A 512 -29.23 -12.79 -12.39
C PRO A 512 -29.62 -14.20 -11.94
N ASP A 513 -28.78 -14.93 -11.19
CA ASP A 513 -29.09 -16.31 -10.75
C ASP A 513 -30.02 -16.31 -9.52
N GLU A 514 -31.33 -16.41 -9.74
CA GLU A 514 -32.33 -16.45 -8.67
C GLU A 514 -32.13 -17.64 -7.70
N ASN A 515 -31.63 -18.78 -8.17
CA ASN A 515 -31.49 -19.97 -7.33
C ASN A 515 -30.33 -19.79 -6.34
N LEU A 516 -29.19 -19.29 -6.83
CA LEU A 516 -28.06 -18.92 -5.99
C LEU A 516 -28.43 -17.77 -5.04
N ASN A 517 -29.12 -16.75 -5.54
CA ASN A 517 -29.62 -15.64 -4.73
C ASN A 517 -30.47 -16.16 -3.56
N ASN A 518 -31.42 -17.05 -3.82
CA ASN A 518 -32.28 -17.64 -2.80
C ASN A 518 -31.50 -18.48 -1.77
N GLN A 519 -30.46 -19.20 -2.18
CA GLN A 519 -29.60 -19.96 -1.27
C GLN A 519 -28.80 -19.04 -0.35
N ILE A 520 -28.22 -17.97 -0.90
CA ILE A 520 -27.41 -17.01 -0.15
C ILE A 520 -28.25 -16.22 0.86
N GLN A 521 -29.48 -15.84 0.49
CA GLN A 521 -30.41 -15.12 1.37
C GLN A 521 -30.81 -15.91 2.62
N LYS A 522 -30.60 -17.23 2.64
CA LYS A 522 -30.82 -18.06 3.84
C LYS A 522 -29.69 -17.98 4.87
N LEU A 523 -28.52 -17.44 4.50
CA LEU A 523 -27.41 -17.23 5.42
C LEU A 523 -27.80 -16.22 6.50
N LYS A 524 -27.42 -16.48 7.75
CA LYS A 524 -27.78 -15.66 8.92
C LYS A 524 -26.58 -15.43 9.83
N ASN A 525 -26.57 -14.29 10.50
CA ASN A 525 -25.55 -13.90 11.49
C ASN A 525 -24.13 -13.92 10.89
N ILE A 526 -23.97 -13.45 9.65
CA ILE A 526 -22.68 -13.46 8.97
C ILE A 526 -21.81 -12.32 9.49
N LYS A 527 -20.58 -12.64 9.89
CA LYS A 527 -19.57 -11.66 10.30
C LYS A 527 -18.80 -11.12 9.11
N GLN A 528 -18.35 -12.03 8.25
CA GLN A 528 -17.44 -11.74 7.17
C GLN A 528 -17.58 -12.77 6.06
N ILE A 529 -17.44 -12.29 4.82
CA ILE A 529 -17.13 -13.13 3.66
C ILE A 529 -15.72 -12.73 3.18
N ASP A 530 -14.86 -13.71 2.98
CA ASP A 530 -13.49 -13.48 2.50
C ASP A 530 -13.45 -13.41 0.97
N LYS A 531 -12.63 -12.49 0.44
CA LYS A 531 -12.52 -12.19 -1.00
C LYS A 531 -12.04 -13.37 -1.85
N ASN A 532 -11.35 -14.33 -1.25
CA ASN A 532 -10.80 -15.54 -1.86
C ASN A 532 -11.52 -16.83 -1.40
N SER A 533 -12.59 -16.72 -0.62
CA SER A 533 -13.34 -17.88 -0.08
C SER A 533 -14.35 -18.50 -1.05
N LEU A 534 -14.23 -18.25 -2.37
CA LEU A 534 -15.26 -18.60 -3.33
C LEU A 534 -14.77 -19.59 -4.38
N ILE A 535 -15.47 -20.72 -4.45
CA ILE A 535 -15.32 -21.71 -5.50
C ILE A 535 -16.39 -21.52 -6.56
N SER A 536 -15.94 -21.57 -7.80
CA SER A 536 -16.76 -21.83 -8.99
C SER A 536 -16.26 -23.11 -9.65
N TYR A 537 -17.12 -24.12 -9.81
CA TYR A 537 -16.92 -25.15 -10.83
C TYR A 537 -18.28 -25.62 -11.37
N GLN A 538 -18.35 -25.72 -12.70
CA GLN A 538 -19.57 -25.81 -13.51
C GLN A 538 -20.44 -27.06 -13.26
N LYS A 539 -21.74 -26.86 -13.55
CA LYS A 539 -22.92 -27.74 -13.42
C LYS A 539 -23.42 -27.97 -11.98
N LYS A 540 -24.32 -27.05 -11.57
CA LYS A 540 -25.22 -27.10 -10.40
C LYS A 540 -24.55 -27.06 -9.03
N ARG A 541 -23.91 -25.94 -8.64
CA ARG A 541 -23.82 -25.41 -7.25
C ARG A 541 -22.69 -24.37 -7.15
N ASP A 542 -22.93 -23.14 -7.59
CA ASP A 542 -22.20 -22.01 -7.03
C ASP A 542 -22.63 -21.87 -5.56
N TYR A 543 -21.71 -21.53 -4.65
CA TYR A 543 -22.04 -21.31 -3.25
C TYR A 543 -21.08 -20.32 -2.61
N VAL A 544 -21.56 -19.70 -1.53
CA VAL A 544 -20.78 -18.79 -0.70
C VAL A 544 -20.43 -19.52 0.58
N ILE A 545 -19.15 -19.49 0.96
CA ILE A 545 -18.71 -19.83 2.31
C ILE A 545 -18.52 -18.54 3.09
N ALA A 546 -19.04 -18.51 4.32
CA ALA A 546 -19.01 -17.34 5.18
C ALA A 546 -18.69 -17.74 6.62
N MET A 547 -18.10 -16.81 7.35
CA MET A 547 -17.90 -16.93 8.79
C MET A 547 -19.01 -16.20 9.54
N THR A 548 -19.63 -16.88 10.51
CA THR A 548 -20.67 -16.29 11.36
C THR A 548 -20.09 -15.49 12.52
N ASN A 549 -20.91 -14.66 13.16
CA ASN A 549 -20.55 -13.84 14.33
C ASN A 549 -20.02 -14.67 15.52
N ASP A 550 -20.41 -15.93 15.62
CA ASP A 550 -19.95 -16.88 16.65
C ASP A 550 -18.77 -17.76 16.17
N GLY A 551 -18.16 -17.44 15.03
CA GLY A 551 -16.93 -18.08 14.54
C GLY A 551 -17.15 -19.45 13.86
N ARG A 552 -18.39 -19.82 13.52
CA ARG A 552 -18.68 -21.01 12.71
C ARG A 552 -18.51 -20.72 11.22
N ILE A 553 -18.20 -21.77 10.47
CA ILE A 553 -18.15 -21.70 9.00
C ILE A 553 -19.45 -22.27 8.45
N VAL A 554 -20.11 -21.50 7.59
CA VAL A 554 -21.38 -21.88 6.96
C VAL A 554 -21.28 -21.70 5.45
N SER A 555 -22.10 -22.44 4.73
CA SER A 555 -22.23 -22.37 3.28
C SER A 555 -23.69 -22.09 2.89
N SER A 556 -23.87 -21.36 1.79
CA SER A 556 -25.18 -21.26 1.13
C SER A 556 -25.66 -22.60 0.58
N ASN A 557 -24.75 -23.57 0.37
CA ASN A 557 -25.09 -24.93 0.05
C ASN A 557 -25.24 -25.76 1.35
N GLU A 558 -26.50 -26.04 1.73
CA GLU A 558 -26.85 -26.72 2.98
C GLU A 558 -26.18 -28.10 3.14
N ASN A 559 -25.81 -28.76 2.05
CA ASN A 559 -25.12 -30.06 2.11
C ASN A 559 -23.70 -29.97 2.70
N LEU A 560 -23.06 -28.80 2.62
CA LEU A 560 -21.73 -28.57 3.20
C LEU A 560 -21.79 -28.25 4.69
N ASN A 561 -22.93 -27.74 5.19
CA ASN A 561 -23.06 -27.26 6.56
C ASN A 561 -22.86 -28.37 7.61
N GLY A 562 -23.19 -29.62 7.29
CA GLY A 562 -22.91 -30.76 8.15
C GLY A 562 -21.40 -30.95 8.39
N GLU A 563 -20.61 -30.96 7.33
CA GLU A 563 -19.15 -31.13 7.41
C GLU A 563 -18.46 -29.90 8.03
N LEU A 564 -18.88 -28.69 7.58
CA LEU A 564 -18.33 -27.41 8.05
C LEU A 564 -18.64 -27.15 9.53
N SER A 565 -19.72 -27.71 10.08
CA SER A 565 -20.07 -27.53 11.51
C SER A 565 -18.99 -28.03 12.48
N ASN A 566 -18.12 -28.93 12.02
CA ASN A 566 -17.01 -29.47 12.81
C ASN A 566 -15.72 -28.63 12.71
N TRP A 567 -15.70 -27.59 11.87
CA TRP A 567 -14.55 -26.73 11.72
C TRP A 567 -14.53 -25.72 12.86
N LYS A 568 -13.48 -25.78 13.67
CA LYS A 568 -13.27 -24.93 14.84
C LYS A 568 -11.89 -24.28 14.75
N ASN A 569 -11.75 -23.13 15.40
CA ASN A 569 -10.49 -22.38 15.48
C ASN A 569 -9.93 -22.00 14.10
N ILE A 570 -10.80 -21.76 13.12
CA ILE A 570 -10.39 -21.34 11.78
C ILE A 570 -10.05 -19.84 11.83
N THR A 571 -8.82 -19.50 11.43
CA THR A 571 -8.31 -18.12 11.42
C THR A 571 -8.36 -17.49 10.03
N SER A 572 -8.31 -18.31 8.98
CA SER A 572 -8.50 -17.86 7.60
C SER A 572 -9.14 -18.95 6.76
N LEU A 573 -9.85 -18.52 5.72
CA LEU A 573 -10.52 -19.38 4.75
C LEU A 573 -10.08 -18.96 3.35
N ASN A 574 -9.69 -19.96 2.57
CA ASN A 574 -9.44 -19.80 1.14
C ASN A 574 -10.14 -20.96 0.45
N SER A 575 -11.13 -20.68 -0.41
CA SER A 575 -11.88 -21.75 -1.10
C SER A 575 -12.46 -22.77 -0.09
N LEU A 576 -12.40 -24.08 -0.36
CA LEU A 576 -12.81 -25.18 0.56
C LEU A 576 -11.69 -25.56 1.55
N ILE A 577 -10.84 -24.62 1.95
CA ILE A 577 -9.68 -24.87 2.80
C ILE A 577 -9.62 -23.83 3.93
N GLY A 578 -9.66 -24.31 5.18
CA GLY A 578 -9.54 -23.50 6.38
C GLY A 578 -8.21 -23.72 7.10
N VAL A 579 -7.52 -22.63 7.45
CA VAL A 579 -6.33 -22.66 8.29
C VAL A 579 -6.77 -22.56 9.75
N CYS A 580 -6.31 -23.49 10.57
CA CYS A 580 -6.58 -23.51 12.01
C CYS A 580 -5.55 -22.64 12.76
N LYS A 581 -5.92 -22.18 13.96
CA LYS A 581 -5.06 -21.39 14.85
C LYS A 581 -3.72 -22.07 15.19
N ASP A 582 -3.69 -23.40 15.19
CA ASP A 582 -2.49 -24.22 15.42
C ASP A 582 -1.63 -24.45 14.15
N GLY A 583 -1.98 -23.82 13.03
CA GLY A 583 -1.30 -23.96 11.75
C GLY A 583 -1.62 -25.24 10.99
N THR A 584 -2.57 -26.06 11.45
CA THR A 584 -3.11 -27.19 10.68
C THR A 584 -4.17 -26.74 9.67
N VAL A 585 -4.52 -27.60 8.72
CA VAL A 585 -5.47 -27.30 7.65
C VAL A 585 -6.66 -28.25 7.69
N ARG A 586 -7.87 -27.70 7.48
CA ARG A 586 -9.11 -28.46 7.23
C ARG A 586 -9.56 -28.26 5.79
N SER A 587 -10.07 -29.30 5.17
CA SER A 587 -10.65 -29.22 3.83
C SER A 587 -11.88 -30.10 3.70
N CYS A 588 -12.77 -29.70 2.80
CA CYS A 588 -13.92 -30.48 2.34
C CYS A 588 -13.95 -30.55 0.80
N ILE A 589 -12.78 -30.40 0.17
CA ILE A 589 -12.64 -30.32 -1.29
C ILE A 589 -13.02 -31.63 -1.98
N LYS A 590 -12.71 -32.78 -1.36
CA LYS A 590 -13.11 -34.11 -1.87
C LYS A 590 -14.62 -34.33 -1.88
N SER A 591 -15.33 -33.76 -0.90
CA SER A 591 -16.80 -33.86 -0.81
C SER A 591 -17.51 -33.21 -2.00
N PHE A 592 -16.80 -32.40 -2.80
CA PHE A 592 -17.37 -31.60 -3.86
C PHE A 592 -16.75 -31.82 -5.24
N GLU A 593 -15.43 -31.98 -5.32
CA GLU A 593 -14.70 -32.10 -6.58
C GLU A 593 -14.14 -33.53 -6.73
N LYS A 594 -14.85 -34.37 -7.49
CA LYS A 594 -14.49 -35.78 -7.75
C LYS A 594 -13.08 -35.98 -8.33
N LYS A 595 -12.49 -34.93 -8.91
CA LYS A 595 -11.10 -34.94 -9.41
C LYS A 595 -10.05 -34.99 -8.30
N TYR A 596 -10.42 -34.70 -7.04
CA TYR A 596 -9.54 -34.87 -5.89
C TYR A 596 -9.77 -36.24 -5.26
N ASP A 597 -8.69 -37.00 -5.15
CA ASP A 597 -8.67 -38.33 -4.57
C ASP A 597 -8.37 -38.31 -3.05
N ASP A 598 -8.32 -39.50 -2.45
CA ASP A 598 -7.91 -39.66 -1.05
C ASP A 598 -6.47 -39.21 -0.78
N GLN A 599 -5.59 -39.27 -1.79
CA GLN A 599 -4.20 -38.84 -1.66
C GLN A 599 -4.11 -37.31 -1.49
N TYR A 600 -4.96 -36.56 -2.19
CA TYR A 600 -5.06 -35.11 -2.06
C TYR A 600 -5.48 -34.68 -0.64
N GLU A 601 -6.55 -35.26 -0.10
CA GLU A 601 -7.01 -35.00 1.26
C GLU A 601 -5.98 -35.38 2.32
N ASN A 602 -5.32 -36.52 2.16
CA ASN A 602 -4.28 -36.96 3.08
C ASN A 602 -3.06 -36.03 3.06
N THR A 603 -2.74 -35.44 1.91
CA THR A 603 -1.65 -34.47 1.81
C THR A 603 -1.99 -33.17 2.53
N LEU A 604 -3.21 -32.63 2.38
CA LEU A 604 -3.65 -31.44 3.13
C LEU A 604 -3.65 -31.67 4.65
N LYS A 605 -4.09 -32.86 5.10
CA LYS A 605 -4.07 -33.21 6.53
C LYS A 605 -2.67 -33.22 7.13
N ASN A 606 -1.64 -33.41 6.31
CA ASN A 606 -0.24 -33.38 6.75
C ASN A 606 0.37 -31.97 6.72
N TRP A 607 -0.34 -30.98 6.18
CA TRP A 607 0.10 -29.59 6.22
C TRP A 607 0.00 -29.06 7.66
N ASN A 608 1.09 -28.44 8.10
CA ASN A 608 1.26 -27.91 9.44
C ASN A 608 2.06 -26.60 9.36
N ASN A 609 1.99 -25.81 10.43
CA ASN A 609 2.59 -24.48 10.52
C ASN A 609 2.14 -23.53 9.40
N ILE A 610 0.97 -23.75 8.80
CA ILE A 610 0.42 -22.94 7.72
C ILE A 610 -0.12 -21.62 8.29
N VAL A 611 0.28 -20.51 7.67
CA VAL A 611 -0.18 -19.15 8.02
C VAL A 611 -1.01 -18.51 6.91
N GLN A 612 -0.89 -18.98 5.67
CA GLN A 612 -1.68 -18.52 4.53
C GLN A 612 -1.93 -19.68 3.57
N THR A 613 -3.12 -19.75 3.00
CA THR A 613 -3.42 -20.60 1.83
C THR A 613 -3.91 -19.74 0.67
N VAL A 614 -3.56 -20.16 -0.55
CA VAL A 614 -4.05 -19.59 -1.81
C VAL A 614 -4.41 -20.73 -2.76
N SER A 615 -5.43 -20.51 -3.58
CA SER A 615 -5.92 -21.52 -4.53
C SER A 615 -6.12 -20.89 -5.90
N GLY A 616 -5.62 -21.55 -6.93
CA GLY A 616 -6.04 -21.38 -8.31
C GLY A 616 -7.00 -22.50 -8.74
N VAL A 617 -7.39 -22.52 -10.01
CA VAL A 617 -8.34 -23.53 -10.55
C VAL A 617 -7.80 -24.96 -10.47
N TYR A 618 -6.49 -25.12 -10.63
CA TYR A 618 -5.82 -26.43 -10.65
C TYR A 618 -4.70 -26.54 -9.61
N ASN A 619 -4.67 -25.67 -8.62
CA ASN A 619 -3.60 -25.65 -7.66
C ASN A 619 -3.96 -25.05 -6.32
N VAL A 620 -3.27 -25.53 -5.28
CA VAL A 620 -3.32 -24.94 -3.94
C VAL A 620 -1.89 -24.80 -3.43
N ALA A 621 -1.60 -23.66 -2.81
CA ALA A 621 -0.36 -23.43 -2.10
C ALA A 621 -0.61 -23.00 -0.64
N GLY A 622 0.25 -23.45 0.25
CA GLY A 622 0.28 -23.10 1.66
C GLY A 622 1.62 -22.48 2.03
N LEU A 623 1.59 -21.29 2.63
CA LEU A 623 2.74 -20.63 3.23
C LEU A 623 2.89 -21.11 4.67
N ARG A 624 4.09 -21.56 5.03
CA ARG A 624 4.43 -21.87 6.43
C ARG A 624 4.96 -20.64 7.17
N SER A 625 4.83 -20.64 8.49
CA SER A 625 5.35 -19.61 9.39
C SER A 625 6.87 -19.42 9.30
N ASP A 626 7.61 -20.43 8.85
CA ASP A 626 9.07 -20.38 8.62
C ASP A 626 9.44 -19.78 7.24
N GLY A 627 8.45 -19.36 6.45
CA GLY A 627 8.66 -18.79 5.12
C GLY A 627 8.94 -19.83 4.01
N THR A 628 8.72 -21.12 4.28
CA THR A 628 8.68 -22.17 3.24
C THR A 628 7.28 -22.35 2.66
N VAL A 629 7.17 -23.00 1.50
CA VAL A 629 5.91 -23.17 0.78
C VAL A 629 5.66 -24.64 0.48
N VAL A 630 4.40 -25.06 0.63
CA VAL A 630 3.88 -26.34 0.13
C VAL A 630 2.92 -26.07 -1.01
N THR A 631 2.94 -26.94 -2.01
CA THR A 631 2.00 -26.86 -3.14
C THR A 631 1.46 -28.23 -3.48
N MET A 632 0.24 -28.27 -3.98
CA MET A 632 -0.39 -29.50 -4.44
C MET A 632 -1.22 -29.26 -5.71
N ARG A 633 -1.36 -30.32 -6.52
CA ARG A 633 -2.16 -30.35 -7.75
C ARG A 633 -3.19 -31.50 -7.70
N PRO A 634 -4.38 -31.36 -8.29
CA PRO A 634 -5.29 -32.47 -8.51
C PRO A 634 -4.68 -33.52 -9.45
N THR A 635 -4.84 -34.79 -9.12
CA THR A 635 -4.52 -35.96 -9.96
C THR A 635 -5.44 -35.99 -11.18
N GLY A 636 -4.89 -36.24 -12.37
CA GLY A 636 -5.68 -36.41 -13.61
C GLY A 636 -6.13 -35.12 -14.33
N SER A 637 -5.53 -33.96 -14.04
CA SER A 637 -5.77 -32.75 -14.85
C SER A 637 -5.22 -32.91 -16.27
N PHE A 638 -5.91 -32.38 -17.29
CA PHE A 638 -5.56 -32.50 -18.72
C PHE A 638 -4.17 -31.95 -19.10
N TYR A 639 -3.45 -31.32 -18.16
CA TYR A 639 -2.19 -30.61 -18.36
C TYR A 639 -1.05 -31.24 -17.53
N VAL A 640 -0.96 -32.58 -17.54
CA VAL A 640 0.19 -33.28 -16.93
C VAL A 640 1.41 -33.19 -17.85
N ASP A 641 1.96 -32.00 -18.01
CA ASP A 641 3.39 -31.89 -18.25
C ASP A 641 4.03 -32.36 -16.94
N ASN A 642 4.83 -33.43 -16.98
CA ASN A 642 5.53 -34.00 -15.81
C ASN A 642 6.57 -33.04 -15.17
N LYS A 643 6.48 -31.72 -15.39
CA LYS A 643 7.39 -30.73 -14.83
C LYS A 643 6.95 -30.40 -13.39
N PRO A 644 7.80 -30.66 -12.37
CA PRO A 644 7.50 -30.31 -10.99
C PRO A 644 7.37 -28.78 -10.84
N TRP A 645 6.49 -28.34 -9.94
CA TRP A 645 6.56 -26.96 -9.46
C TRP A 645 7.68 -26.87 -8.44
N ASN A 646 8.74 -26.13 -8.76
CA ASN A 646 9.97 -26.07 -7.99
C ASN A 646 9.83 -25.11 -6.78
N THR A 647 8.76 -25.27 -5.99
CA THR A 647 8.49 -24.46 -4.79
C THR A 647 9.21 -24.98 -3.55
N GLU A 648 9.70 -26.21 -3.59
CA GLU A 648 10.46 -26.88 -2.50
C GLU A 648 11.71 -26.12 -2.05
N ASN A 649 12.29 -25.30 -2.93
CA ASN A 649 13.48 -24.49 -2.66
C ASN A 649 13.15 -23.05 -2.25
N TRP A 650 11.88 -22.66 -2.21
CA TRP A 650 11.48 -21.31 -1.82
C TRP A 650 11.68 -21.10 -0.32
N ARG A 651 12.28 -19.96 0.04
CA ARG A 651 12.59 -19.57 1.42
C ARG A 651 12.26 -18.09 1.60
N ASN A 652 12.06 -17.69 2.86
CA ASN A 652 11.78 -16.30 3.24
C ASN A 652 10.55 -15.71 2.53
N VAL A 653 9.60 -16.55 2.11
CA VAL A 653 8.34 -16.11 1.51
C VAL A 653 7.47 -15.51 2.61
N THR A 654 6.83 -14.39 2.33
CA THR A 654 6.00 -13.64 3.29
C THR A 654 4.55 -13.50 2.83
N LYS A 655 4.29 -13.64 1.52
CA LYS A 655 2.94 -13.66 0.94
C LYS A 655 2.92 -14.56 -0.29
N LEU A 656 1.76 -15.19 -0.52
CA LEU A 656 1.47 -15.94 -1.74
C LEU A 656 0.32 -15.33 -2.55
N ALA A 657 0.34 -15.57 -3.85
CA ALA A 657 -0.77 -15.38 -4.79
C ALA A 657 -0.80 -16.55 -5.80
N CYS A 658 -1.99 -16.91 -6.30
CA CYS A 658 -2.14 -17.98 -7.30
C CYS A 658 -2.95 -17.50 -8.49
N GLY A 659 -2.47 -17.82 -9.69
CA GLY A 659 -3.25 -17.82 -10.92
C GLY A 659 -3.80 -19.21 -11.23
N ILE A 660 -4.33 -19.43 -12.44
CA ILE A 660 -4.87 -20.74 -12.85
C ILE A 660 -3.80 -21.85 -12.78
N TYR A 661 -2.60 -21.55 -13.31
CA TYR A 661 -1.53 -22.55 -13.52
C TYR A 661 -0.19 -22.17 -12.87
N HIS A 662 -0.15 -21.12 -12.06
CA HIS A 662 1.08 -20.67 -11.42
C HIS A 662 0.84 -20.14 -10.01
N VAL A 663 1.87 -20.23 -9.18
CA VAL A 663 1.95 -19.64 -7.85
C VAL A 663 3.07 -18.61 -7.83
N VAL A 664 2.86 -17.53 -7.10
CA VAL A 664 3.80 -16.42 -6.92
C VAL A 664 4.03 -16.21 -5.43
N GLY A 665 5.30 -16.08 -5.03
CA GLY A 665 5.72 -15.80 -3.67
C GLY A 665 6.48 -14.49 -3.57
N LEU A 666 6.10 -13.64 -2.61
CA LEU A 666 6.82 -12.43 -2.26
C LEU A 666 7.84 -12.73 -1.16
N CYS A 667 9.12 -12.51 -1.42
CA CYS A 667 10.20 -12.72 -0.46
C CYS A 667 10.39 -11.51 0.47
N LYS A 668 10.93 -11.75 1.67
CA LYS A 668 11.17 -10.72 2.70
C LYS A 668 12.07 -9.57 2.24
N ASP A 669 12.98 -9.85 1.31
CA ASP A 669 13.89 -8.87 0.70
C ASP A 669 13.25 -8.03 -0.42
N GLY A 670 11.97 -8.26 -0.73
CA GLY A 670 11.24 -7.58 -1.81
C GLY A 670 11.50 -8.16 -3.19
N THR A 671 12.13 -9.34 -3.30
CA THR A 671 12.17 -10.11 -4.54
C THR A 671 10.92 -10.98 -4.70
N VAL A 672 10.69 -11.51 -5.90
CA VAL A 672 9.53 -12.35 -6.20
C VAL A 672 9.98 -13.65 -6.86
N VAL A 673 9.39 -14.75 -6.41
CA VAL A 673 9.55 -16.09 -7.00
C VAL A 673 8.23 -16.52 -7.62
N ALA A 674 8.27 -17.20 -8.77
CA ALA A 674 7.09 -17.77 -9.39
C ALA A 674 7.39 -19.16 -9.94
N SER A 675 6.40 -20.04 -9.89
CA SER A 675 6.49 -21.39 -10.42
C SER A 675 5.13 -21.79 -10.95
N GLY A 676 5.11 -22.38 -12.14
CA GLY A 676 3.88 -22.67 -12.83
C GLY A 676 4.13 -23.33 -14.17
N ILE A 677 3.04 -23.62 -14.88
CA ILE A 677 3.13 -23.94 -16.30
C ILE A 677 3.21 -22.61 -17.05
N GLU A 678 4.34 -22.36 -17.69
CA GLU A 678 4.61 -21.12 -18.43
C GLU A 678 3.92 -21.20 -19.80
N HIS A 679 2.83 -20.44 -19.97
CA HIS A 679 2.10 -20.37 -21.24
C HIS A 679 2.26 -19.00 -21.92
N SER A 680 2.37 -17.94 -21.12
CA SER A 680 2.38 -16.53 -21.56
C SER A 680 3.32 -15.68 -20.69
N ASN A 681 4.45 -16.25 -20.27
CA ASN A 681 5.46 -15.58 -19.43
C ASN A 681 4.99 -15.16 -18.02
N GLU A 682 3.95 -15.78 -17.47
CA GLU A 682 3.34 -15.43 -16.17
C GLU A 682 4.31 -15.58 -14.98
N CYS A 683 5.34 -16.42 -15.13
CA CYS A 683 6.39 -16.64 -14.14
C CYS A 683 7.63 -15.76 -14.34
N HIS A 684 7.65 -14.84 -15.32
CA HIS A 684 8.81 -13.96 -15.60
C HIS A 684 8.92 -12.81 -14.60
N VAL A 685 9.18 -13.15 -13.34
CA VAL A 685 9.28 -12.22 -12.21
C VAL A 685 10.70 -12.09 -11.65
N SER A 686 11.67 -12.82 -12.21
CA SER A 686 13.04 -12.95 -11.68
C SER A 686 13.82 -11.64 -11.59
N THR A 687 13.43 -10.63 -12.37
CA THR A 687 14.04 -9.30 -12.38
C THR A 687 13.38 -8.32 -11.39
N TRP A 688 12.28 -8.73 -10.75
CA TRP A 688 11.51 -7.86 -9.87
C TRP A 688 12.19 -7.71 -8.51
N LYS A 689 12.22 -6.46 -8.02
CA LYS A 689 12.87 -6.06 -6.77
C LYS A 689 12.03 -5.00 -6.07
N ASP A 690 12.27 -4.80 -4.78
CA ASP A 690 11.54 -3.82 -3.98
C ASP A 690 10.02 -4.00 -4.04
N ILE A 691 9.51 -5.23 -4.20
CA ILE A 691 8.07 -5.49 -4.24
C ILE A 691 7.50 -5.54 -2.82
N VAL A 692 6.30 -4.98 -2.63
CA VAL A 692 5.57 -4.96 -1.34
C VAL A 692 4.20 -5.64 -1.40
N SER A 693 3.66 -5.79 -2.61
CA SER A 693 2.42 -6.50 -2.87
C SER A 693 2.49 -7.23 -4.20
N ILE A 694 1.83 -8.39 -4.27
CA ILE A 694 1.75 -9.23 -5.48
C ILE A 694 0.30 -9.55 -5.78
N TYR A 695 0.00 -9.71 -7.06
CA TYR A 695 -1.27 -10.20 -7.56
C TYR A 695 -1.00 -11.18 -8.71
N ALA A 696 -1.72 -12.30 -8.71
CA ALA A 696 -1.66 -13.29 -9.78
C ALA A 696 -3.06 -13.42 -10.39
N SER A 697 -3.17 -13.12 -11.68
CA SER A 697 -4.36 -13.37 -12.48
C SER A 697 -4.25 -14.75 -13.15
N ASP A 698 -5.23 -15.10 -13.96
CA ASP A 698 -5.27 -16.36 -14.68
C ASP A 698 -4.04 -16.56 -15.58
N TYR A 699 -3.59 -15.48 -16.24
CA TYR A 699 -2.56 -15.49 -17.29
C TYR A 699 -1.51 -14.38 -17.16
N TRP A 700 -1.40 -13.71 -16.02
CA TRP A 700 -0.35 -12.70 -15.78
C TRP A 700 -0.18 -12.42 -14.29
N THR A 701 0.97 -11.85 -13.95
CA THR A 701 1.33 -11.45 -12.58
C THR A 701 1.57 -9.94 -12.54
N ALA A 702 1.27 -9.30 -11.42
CA ALA A 702 1.71 -7.94 -11.12
C ALA A 702 2.34 -7.81 -9.74
N GLY A 703 3.24 -6.83 -9.62
CA GLY A 703 3.92 -6.46 -8.40
C GLY A 703 3.85 -4.95 -8.17
N LEU A 704 3.48 -4.56 -6.95
CA LEU A 704 3.59 -3.19 -6.48
C LEU A 704 4.97 -2.99 -5.87
N ARG A 705 5.73 -2.02 -6.38
CA ARG A 705 7.03 -1.64 -5.83
C ARG A 705 6.87 -0.75 -4.61
N LYS A 706 7.90 -0.73 -3.77
CA LYS A 706 8.02 0.12 -2.57
C LYS A 706 7.75 1.57 -2.96
N ASP A 707 8.34 2.07 -4.04
CA ASP A 707 8.23 3.45 -4.54
C ASP A 707 6.86 3.86 -5.10
N GLY A 708 5.87 2.97 -5.04
CA GLY A 708 4.51 3.23 -5.52
C GLY A 708 4.34 3.11 -7.03
N THR A 709 5.31 2.52 -7.74
CA THR A 709 5.16 2.11 -9.15
C THR A 709 4.72 0.65 -9.25
N VAL A 710 4.19 0.24 -10.41
CA VAL A 710 3.69 -1.13 -10.65
C VAL A 710 4.44 -1.76 -11.79
N VAL A 711 4.75 -3.05 -11.67
CA VAL A 711 5.29 -3.89 -12.76
C VAL A 711 4.36 -5.05 -13.05
N THR A 712 4.34 -5.47 -14.31
CA THR A 712 3.49 -6.59 -14.74
C THR A 712 4.27 -7.54 -15.66
N THR A 713 3.91 -8.83 -15.69
CA THR A 713 4.49 -9.75 -16.68
C THR A 713 4.00 -9.44 -18.09
N LEU A 714 2.91 -8.68 -18.22
CA LEU A 714 2.47 -8.12 -19.51
C LEU A 714 3.51 -7.18 -20.12
N ASP A 715 4.35 -6.53 -19.31
CA ASP A 715 5.43 -5.67 -19.79
C ASP A 715 6.45 -6.46 -20.63
N SER A 716 6.69 -7.72 -20.26
CA SER A 716 7.59 -8.63 -20.98
C SER A 716 6.98 -9.10 -22.30
N LEU A 717 5.65 -9.19 -22.37
CA LEU A 717 4.92 -9.57 -23.58
C LEU A 717 4.85 -8.45 -24.61
N CYS A 718 4.70 -7.19 -24.18
CA CYS A 718 4.57 -6.05 -25.09
C CYS A 718 5.88 -5.28 -25.32
N GLY A 719 6.99 -5.69 -24.70
CA GLY A 719 8.31 -5.09 -24.85
C GLY A 719 8.46 -3.69 -24.26
N ARG A 720 7.51 -3.24 -23.42
CA ARG A 720 7.50 -1.93 -22.76
C ARG A 720 6.72 -2.00 -21.46
N SER A 721 6.99 -1.07 -20.52
CA SER A 721 6.20 -1.01 -19.28
C SER A 721 4.83 -0.37 -19.52
N MET A 722 3.76 -1.13 -19.28
CA MET A 722 2.37 -0.71 -19.49
C MET A 722 1.82 0.16 -18.36
N THR A 723 2.43 0.07 -17.18
CA THR A 723 2.12 0.84 -15.97
C THR A 723 3.15 1.93 -15.69
N SER A 724 3.95 2.31 -16.70
CA SER A 724 5.02 3.32 -16.57
C SER A 724 4.55 4.70 -16.11
N GLU A 725 3.30 5.06 -16.39
CA GLU A 725 2.69 6.33 -15.95
C GLU A 725 2.03 6.23 -14.55
N TRP A 726 2.02 5.05 -13.94
CA TRP A 726 1.42 4.84 -12.63
C TRP A 726 2.42 5.22 -11.53
N GLU A 727 2.02 6.18 -10.71
CA GLU A 727 2.84 6.73 -9.64
C GLU A 727 2.01 6.81 -8.34
N ASN A 728 2.68 6.69 -7.19
CA ASN A 728 2.07 6.81 -5.86
C ASN A 728 0.95 5.79 -5.59
N ILE A 729 1.03 4.60 -6.20
CA ILE A 729 0.12 3.49 -5.94
C ILE A 729 0.44 2.90 -4.56
N ILE A 730 -0.59 2.69 -3.75
CA ILE A 730 -0.49 2.08 -2.42
C ILE A 730 -1.09 0.68 -2.38
N GLU A 731 -1.93 0.33 -3.35
CA GLU A 731 -2.57 -0.97 -3.45
C GLU A 731 -2.85 -1.33 -4.92
N ILE A 732 -2.75 -2.62 -5.24
CA ILE A 732 -3.09 -3.16 -6.55
C ILE A 732 -4.15 -4.26 -6.44
N CYS A 733 -5.02 -4.33 -7.44
CA CYS A 733 -6.02 -5.37 -7.60
C CYS A 733 -6.12 -5.73 -9.08
N GLY A 734 -6.15 -7.02 -9.43
CA GLY A 734 -6.38 -7.45 -10.81
C GLY A 734 -7.73 -8.13 -10.99
N GLY A 735 -8.17 -8.20 -12.23
CA GLY A 735 -9.20 -9.11 -12.72
C GLY A 735 -8.62 -10.02 -13.82
N GLU A 736 -9.47 -10.75 -14.54
CA GLU A 736 -9.02 -11.62 -15.65
C GLU A 736 -8.27 -10.80 -16.73
N ARG A 737 -8.78 -9.61 -17.05
CA ARG A 737 -8.30 -8.79 -18.17
C ARG A 737 -7.98 -7.34 -17.83
N SER A 738 -7.75 -7.06 -16.55
CA SER A 738 -7.39 -5.72 -16.13
C SER A 738 -6.65 -5.70 -14.81
N ILE A 739 -5.95 -4.59 -14.58
CA ILE A 739 -5.30 -4.25 -13.34
C ILE A 739 -5.74 -2.86 -12.91
N ILE A 740 -5.81 -2.67 -11.60
CA ILE A 740 -6.11 -1.42 -10.94
C ILE A 740 -4.99 -1.09 -9.96
N GLY A 741 -4.60 0.17 -9.92
CA GLY A 741 -3.76 0.77 -8.90
C GLY A 741 -4.52 1.87 -8.17
N ILE A 742 -4.45 1.86 -6.83
CA ILE A 742 -5.12 2.83 -5.97
C ILE A 742 -4.06 3.73 -5.36
N LYS A 743 -4.26 5.04 -5.43
CA LYS A 743 -3.38 6.03 -4.77
C LYS A 743 -3.84 6.34 -3.35
N ALA A 744 -2.93 6.85 -2.52
CA ALA A 744 -3.27 7.36 -1.18
C ALA A 744 -4.35 8.45 -1.20
N THR A 745 -4.49 9.16 -2.31
CA THR A 745 -5.52 10.18 -2.55
C THR A 745 -6.91 9.58 -2.79
N GLY A 746 -7.02 8.27 -3.01
CA GLY A 746 -8.23 7.57 -3.44
C GLY A 746 -8.48 7.61 -4.95
N GLU A 747 -7.55 8.17 -5.74
CA GLU A 747 -7.58 8.09 -7.20
C GLU A 747 -7.28 6.66 -7.67
N ILE A 748 -7.91 6.26 -8.77
CA ILE A 748 -7.82 4.91 -9.35
C ILE A 748 -7.21 5.01 -10.75
N GLU A 749 -6.12 4.30 -10.97
CA GLU A 749 -5.55 4.04 -12.29
C GLU A 749 -6.00 2.64 -12.72
N GLN A 750 -6.51 2.49 -13.95
CA GLN A 750 -6.93 1.19 -14.49
C GLN A 750 -6.30 0.96 -15.86
N LEU A 751 -5.83 -0.27 -16.06
CA LEU A 751 -5.41 -0.78 -17.35
C LEU A 751 -6.24 -2.02 -17.65
N SER A 752 -6.91 -2.03 -18.80
CA SER A 752 -7.70 -3.16 -19.29
C SER A 752 -7.19 -3.60 -20.66
N PHE A 753 -7.40 -4.86 -21.02
CA PHE A 753 -6.96 -5.40 -22.29
C PHE A 753 -8.01 -6.28 -22.96
N GLU A 754 -8.18 -6.09 -24.26
CA GLU A 754 -9.01 -6.94 -25.12
C GLU A 754 -8.14 -7.74 -26.09
N LEU A 755 -8.68 -8.87 -26.57
CA LEU A 755 -8.07 -9.71 -27.62
C LEU A 755 -7.86 -8.97 -28.96
N LYS A 756 -8.32 -7.71 -29.08
CA LYS A 756 -8.13 -6.83 -30.25
C LYS A 756 -7.34 -5.54 -29.94
N GLY A 757 -6.90 -5.31 -28.69
CA GLY A 757 -6.14 -4.11 -28.31
C GLY A 757 -6.15 -3.78 -26.80
N LEU A 758 -5.29 -2.87 -26.37
CA LEU A 758 -5.16 -2.40 -24.99
C LEU A 758 -6.00 -1.15 -24.75
N ILE A 759 -6.70 -1.06 -23.62
CA ILE A 759 -7.52 0.09 -23.25
C ILE A 759 -7.01 0.64 -21.92
N TYR A 760 -6.43 1.83 -21.95
CA TYR A 760 -6.05 2.57 -20.75
C TYR A 760 -7.20 3.48 -20.33
N THR A 761 -7.68 3.34 -19.09
CA THR A 761 -8.76 4.17 -18.56
C THR A 761 -8.35 4.75 -17.22
N LYS A 762 -8.31 6.08 -17.14
CA LYS A 762 -8.16 6.77 -15.86
C LYS A 762 -9.53 7.09 -15.30
N ILE A 763 -9.87 6.50 -14.16
CA ILE A 763 -11.15 6.72 -13.53
C ILE A 763 -11.01 7.74 -12.41
N VAL A 764 -11.74 8.85 -12.56
CA VAL A 764 -11.77 9.96 -11.60
C VAL A 764 -13.22 10.14 -11.15
N PRO A 765 -13.49 10.35 -9.84
CA PRO A 765 -14.85 10.57 -9.34
C PRO A 765 -15.54 11.74 -10.05
N GLU A 766 -16.84 11.59 -10.35
CA GLU A 766 -17.73 12.42 -11.21
C GLU A 766 -17.59 13.95 -11.17
N SER A 767 -16.91 14.51 -10.16
CA SER A 767 -16.50 15.92 -10.12
C SER A 767 -15.49 16.35 -11.19
N VAL A 768 -14.88 15.40 -11.92
CA VAL A 768 -13.93 15.69 -13.02
C VAL A 768 -14.20 14.71 -14.17
N LYS A 769 -14.55 15.23 -15.35
CA LYS A 769 -14.96 14.45 -16.52
C LYS A 769 -13.91 13.42 -16.97
N LYS A 770 -14.40 12.24 -17.32
CA LYS A 770 -13.69 11.02 -17.77
C LYS A 770 -12.93 11.25 -19.09
N TYR A 771 -11.64 10.93 -19.12
CA TYR A 771 -10.83 10.85 -20.35
C TYR A 771 -10.56 9.36 -20.66
N THR A 772 -11.10 8.87 -21.76
CA THR A 772 -10.76 7.54 -22.29
C THR A 772 -9.75 7.72 -23.41
N HIS A 773 -8.52 7.22 -23.23
CA HIS A 773 -7.54 7.12 -24.32
C HIS A 773 -7.45 5.67 -24.78
N ILE A 774 -8.02 5.38 -25.96
CA ILE A 774 -7.89 4.07 -26.59
C ILE A 774 -6.50 3.99 -27.22
N TRP A 775 -5.68 3.03 -26.79
CA TRP A 775 -4.34 2.80 -27.32
C TRP A 775 -4.32 1.49 -28.12
N GLN A 776 -4.52 1.58 -29.43
CA GLN A 776 -4.36 0.40 -30.29
C GLN A 776 -2.87 0.06 -30.40
N ALA A 777 -2.45 -1.03 -29.76
CA ALA A 777 -1.08 -1.55 -29.81
C ALA A 777 -0.75 -2.24 -31.15
N GLN A 778 -1.30 -1.76 -32.27
CA GLN A 778 -1.06 -2.33 -33.60
C GLN A 778 0.24 -1.83 -34.25
N ASP A 779 0.81 -0.71 -33.78
CA ASP A 779 1.86 -0.04 -34.58
C ASP A 779 3.31 -0.43 -34.23
N LYS A 780 3.60 -1.19 -33.15
CA LYS A 780 4.98 -1.55 -32.77
C LYS A 780 5.19 -2.89 -32.03
N ALA A 781 4.14 -3.67 -31.76
CA ALA A 781 4.33 -5.03 -31.26
C ALA A 781 4.68 -5.93 -32.45
N ASP A 782 5.63 -6.84 -32.28
CA ASP A 782 5.92 -7.87 -33.29
C ASP A 782 4.62 -8.64 -33.57
N PRO A 783 4.10 -8.65 -34.82
CA PRO A 783 2.88 -9.36 -35.17
C PRO A 783 2.90 -10.84 -34.77
N GLU A 784 4.09 -11.45 -34.68
CA GLU A 784 4.25 -12.83 -34.19
C GLU A 784 3.88 -12.98 -32.71
N VAL A 785 4.22 -12.01 -31.85
CA VAL A 785 3.92 -12.08 -30.40
C VAL A 785 2.43 -11.90 -30.11
N PHE A 786 1.75 -11.05 -30.89
CA PHE A 786 0.29 -10.90 -30.79
C PHE A 786 -0.44 -12.14 -31.33
N GLU A 787 0.07 -12.77 -32.39
CA GLU A 787 -0.46 -14.04 -32.85
C GLU A 787 -0.10 -15.22 -31.96
N ASP A 788 0.99 -15.20 -31.20
CA ASP A 788 1.30 -16.20 -30.18
C ASP A 788 0.33 -16.11 -28.98
N TYR A 789 0.01 -14.89 -28.53
CA TYR A 789 -1.00 -14.69 -27.48
C TYR A 789 -2.41 -15.09 -27.96
N LYS A 790 -2.78 -14.71 -29.19
CA LYS A 790 -4.03 -15.09 -29.83
C LYS A 790 -4.08 -16.58 -30.15
N MET A 791 -2.97 -17.21 -30.54
CA MET A 791 -2.84 -18.66 -30.70
C MET A 791 -2.88 -19.38 -29.35
N ALA A 792 -2.32 -18.84 -28.27
CA ALA A 792 -2.46 -19.43 -26.94
C ALA A 792 -3.92 -19.43 -26.48
N THR A 793 -4.66 -18.34 -26.72
CA THR A 793 -6.11 -18.25 -26.45
C THR A 793 -6.98 -19.05 -27.44
N GLU A 794 -6.63 -19.13 -28.73
CA GLU A 794 -7.36 -19.93 -29.73
C GLU A 794 -7.03 -21.43 -29.67
N LYS A 795 -5.81 -21.81 -29.31
CA LYS A 795 -5.42 -23.20 -29.00
C LYS A 795 -6.20 -23.68 -27.77
N HIS A 796 -6.44 -22.80 -26.80
CA HIS A 796 -7.43 -23.03 -25.74
C HIS A 796 -8.81 -23.34 -26.33
N LYS A 797 -9.36 -22.52 -27.25
CA LYS A 797 -10.66 -22.82 -27.90
C LYS A 797 -10.70 -24.13 -28.72
N LYS A 798 -9.59 -24.58 -29.29
CA LYS A 798 -9.50 -25.82 -30.09
C LYS A 798 -9.32 -27.10 -29.25
N VAL A 799 -8.65 -27.04 -28.10
CA VAL A 799 -8.50 -28.19 -27.19
C VAL A 799 -9.85 -28.62 -26.60
N PHE A 800 -10.81 -27.70 -26.48
CA PHE A 800 -12.19 -27.98 -26.04
C PHE A 800 -13.11 -28.62 -27.09
N LYS A 801 -12.64 -28.94 -28.31
CA LYS A 801 -13.46 -29.52 -29.41
C LYS A 801 -13.17 -31.00 -29.75
N GLY A 802 -12.60 -31.78 -28.83
CA GLY A 802 -12.55 -33.24 -28.96
C GLY A 802 -13.85 -33.89 -28.44
N PRO A 803 -14.42 -34.93 -29.08
CA PRO A 803 -15.63 -35.57 -28.60
C PRO A 803 -15.33 -36.26 -27.26
N LEU A 804 -15.94 -35.78 -26.19
CA LEU A 804 -15.98 -36.49 -24.90
C LEU A 804 -16.84 -37.75 -25.07
N SER A 805 -16.38 -38.90 -24.59
CA SER A 805 -17.18 -40.11 -24.53
C SER A 805 -18.30 -39.98 -23.50
N ASP A 806 -19.48 -40.53 -23.79
CA ASP A 806 -20.69 -40.44 -22.97
C ASP A 806 -20.52 -40.91 -21.51
N GLU A 807 -19.48 -41.70 -21.20
CA GLU A 807 -19.15 -42.13 -19.83
C GLU A 807 -18.52 -41.02 -18.97
N GLU A 808 -17.91 -39.99 -19.56
CA GLU A 808 -17.35 -38.83 -18.85
C GLU A 808 -18.37 -37.67 -18.72
N MET A 809 -19.41 -37.67 -19.55
CA MET A 809 -20.51 -36.70 -19.55
C MET A 809 -21.70 -37.18 -18.73
N GLY A 810 -21.49 -37.44 -17.43
CA GLY A 810 -22.55 -37.90 -16.52
C GLY A 810 -23.88 -37.15 -16.69
N GLY A 811 -24.87 -37.83 -17.28
CA GLY A 811 -26.30 -37.52 -17.26
C GLY A 811 -26.76 -36.30 -18.06
N GLU A 812 -27.59 -36.58 -19.06
CA GLU A 812 -28.48 -35.72 -19.86
C GLU A 812 -28.45 -34.20 -19.58
N ASN A 813 -27.93 -33.48 -20.57
CA ASN A 813 -27.99 -32.03 -20.89
C ASN A 813 -26.59 -31.47 -21.05
N GLY A 814 -26.18 -31.22 -22.31
CA GLY A 814 -24.82 -30.84 -22.73
C GLY A 814 -24.18 -29.73 -21.89
N ILE A 815 -22.87 -29.83 -21.70
CA ILE A 815 -22.04 -28.76 -21.15
C ILE A 815 -21.82 -27.76 -22.29
N ASP A 816 -22.37 -26.56 -22.16
CA ASP A 816 -22.12 -25.48 -23.11
C ASP A 816 -20.75 -24.87 -22.80
N LEU A 817 -19.76 -25.16 -23.65
CA LEU A 817 -18.40 -24.64 -23.58
C LEU A 817 -18.27 -23.43 -24.51
N ASP A 818 -19.06 -22.39 -24.28
CA ASP A 818 -18.85 -21.08 -24.92
C ASP A 818 -18.05 -20.18 -23.95
N TRP A 819 -16.75 -20.04 -24.25
CA TRP A 819 -15.79 -19.13 -23.61
C TRP A 819 -15.43 -17.95 -24.52
#